data_AF-A0ABD3MH91-F1
#
_entry.id   AF-A0ABD3MH91-F1
#
_cell.length_a   1.000
_cell.length_b   1.000
_cell.length_c   1.000
_cell.angle_alpha   90.00
_cell.angle_beta   90.00
_cell.angle_gamma   90.00
#
_symmetry.space_group_name_H-M   'P 1'
#
loop_
_entity.id
_entity.type
_entity.pdbx_description
1 polymer ?
#
loop_
_entity_poly.entity_id
_entity_poly.type
_entity_poly.pdbx_seq_one_letter_code
_entity_poly.pdbx_strand_id
1 'polypeptide(L)'
;MRASLVLATGLPAEAFTAHYSSLVSSISSSRHSIQAFNAAHDSKLYSTVDAEIIPSNNGAIRPSTQLVEKFLSRYEASLDEGRQWANEFGFEEGEGAFYAIFRAIRWMDSTIGVGSEGIKLLGLNGTPFYVPASQLAKAESASGEGTSKLSDFCFHFSHLATALEDDFLDATVGSTDNRKGWQVSAVSQPTGSSFDDARMTLAQVETALNSGTVIFNNIGAHIPRLAGPTLASTDALLLPGALNMYVTARGMRTSAPPHTDRQDVLIVQMEGAKRWRVFSPPTDGDVKPNADPFARGKGTDSLPLHTLLEGTEGRLGSELLMDVITREGDVLFIPAGFPHTTDTVEETDNADYDASIHLTFNIDTHVWGLDFLSVRNAALRRTGRKDVLAPPSISASNYYIGRVNQLPKDIRSQLMDALPLDFLHMSPNDNPTAVGPIVSQLEKICSVVNESTDDSTAISSESLLEALTRIHSYGSSILEIHRDMYLAAVEEGRLRKAEAAMTSHIKDSSSSTKVKLTPEQIQRLSLFRVRPFFQKIDAGQKELADWCLSGSTSASSISDPSCRDSILDPNWRFSAPLQVGDECEAELGGAFFAAKVSQVVGDKYNVQFFDGDRADGLERDRIKLLKPPSPERPAVMKSLPEFDIAGLTKKEIKRLQKKTEKKNRK
;
A
#
# COMPACT_ATOMS: atom_id res chain seq x y z
N MET A 1 21.26 44.95 27.76
CA MET A 1 20.92 46.15 28.57
C MET A 1 20.55 47.29 27.63
N ARG A 2 19.48 48.06 27.92
CA ARG A 2 19.16 49.45 27.47
C ARG A 2 19.28 49.79 25.96
N ALA A 3 18.16 50.07 25.27
CA ALA A 3 17.48 51.38 25.11
C ALA A 3 18.13 52.26 24.01
N SER A 4 17.47 52.60 22.88
CA SER A 4 16.31 53.50 22.64
C SER A 4 16.65 55.00 22.52
N LEU A 5 16.47 55.56 21.32
CA LEU A 5 16.27 56.99 20.97
C LEU A 5 15.69 56.98 19.53
N VAL A 6 14.49 57.43 19.17
CA VAL A 6 13.73 58.70 19.36
C VAL A 6 14.29 59.89 18.57
N LEU A 7 13.60 60.28 17.48
CA LEU A 7 13.07 61.64 17.27
C LEU A 7 12.07 61.69 16.09
N ALA A 8 11.20 62.70 16.07
CA ALA A 8 10.02 62.81 15.20
C ALA A 8 9.90 64.19 14.53
N THR A 9 9.03 64.31 13.51
CA THR A 9 8.31 65.51 12.97
C THR A 9 7.84 65.18 11.53
N GLY A 10 6.70 65.63 10.98
CA GLY A 10 5.55 66.38 11.51
C GLY A 10 4.41 66.46 10.47
N LEU A 11 3.15 66.63 10.92
CA LEU A 11 1.93 66.88 10.12
C LEU A 11 1.73 68.39 9.86
N PRO A 12 0.65 68.92 9.20
CA PRO A 12 -0.52 68.31 8.52
C PRO A 12 -0.51 68.65 6.99
N ALA A 13 -1.57 68.68 6.15
CA ALA A 13 -3.04 68.57 6.24
C ALA A 13 -3.62 68.08 4.85
N GLU A 14 -4.91 67.99 4.52
CA GLU A 14 -6.18 68.30 5.23
C GLU A 14 -7.34 67.34 4.80
N ALA A 15 -8.58 67.83 4.67
CA ALA A 15 -9.85 67.11 4.62
C ALA A 15 -10.66 67.29 3.31
N PHE A 16 -11.57 66.33 3.01
CA PHE A 16 -12.93 66.65 2.54
C PHE A 16 -13.93 65.55 2.93
N THR A 17 -15.19 65.91 3.15
CA THR A 17 -16.21 65.10 3.84
C THR A 17 -17.48 64.95 2.99
N ALA A 18 -18.23 63.86 3.19
CA ALA A 18 -19.69 63.82 3.43
C ALA A 18 -20.50 62.74 2.67
N HIS A 19 -21.12 61.87 3.48
CA HIS A 19 -22.51 61.37 3.41
C HIS A 19 -23.21 61.02 2.08
N TYR A 20 -23.81 59.82 2.06
CA TYR A 20 -25.29 59.69 2.06
C TYR A 20 -25.73 58.41 2.79
N SER A 21 -26.94 58.39 3.35
CA SER A 21 -27.44 57.32 4.24
C SER A 21 -28.68 56.57 3.72
N SER A 22 -28.76 55.29 4.09
CA SER A 22 -29.95 54.46 4.37
C SER A 22 -31.20 54.55 3.51
N LEU A 23 -31.71 53.37 3.12
CA LEU A 23 -33.15 53.08 3.23
C LEU A 23 -33.41 51.59 3.52
N VAL A 24 -34.44 51.33 4.32
CA VAL A 24 -34.83 50.01 4.84
C VAL A 24 -36.28 49.71 4.43
N SER A 25 -36.53 48.52 3.88
CA SER A 25 -37.79 47.75 3.96
C SER A 25 -37.54 46.38 3.30
N SER A 26 -37.59 45.24 3.99
CA SER A 26 -38.73 44.57 4.63
C SER A 26 -39.77 44.02 3.64
N ILE A 27 -39.71 42.70 3.38
CA ILE A 27 -40.85 41.79 3.11
C ILE A 27 -40.44 40.37 3.56
N SER A 28 -41.42 39.54 3.91
CA SER A 28 -41.27 38.46 4.88
C SER A 28 -41.29 37.03 4.31
N SER A 29 -40.78 36.12 5.14
CA SER A 29 -41.29 34.75 5.38
C SER A 29 -41.33 33.72 4.25
N SER A 30 -40.45 32.72 4.37
CA SER A 30 -40.93 31.37 4.71
C SER A 30 -39.91 30.67 5.64
N ARG A 31 -40.35 30.24 6.83
CA ARG A 31 -39.51 29.47 7.77
C ARG A 31 -39.76 27.97 7.57
N HIS A 32 -38.72 27.22 7.22
CA HIS A 32 -38.65 25.81 7.61
C HIS A 32 -37.60 25.68 8.71
N SER A 33 -38.08 25.30 9.89
CA SER A 33 -37.28 25.09 11.09
C SER A 33 -36.57 23.75 10.96
N ILE A 34 -35.27 23.79 10.71
CA ILE A 34 -34.38 22.70 11.12
C ILE A 34 -33.96 23.04 12.54
N GLN A 35 -34.44 22.27 13.52
CA GLN A 35 -33.95 22.36 14.89
C GLN A 35 -32.52 21.83 14.94
N ALA A 36 -31.57 22.71 15.21
CA ALA A 36 -30.21 22.30 15.55
C ALA A 36 -30.26 21.58 16.91
N PHE A 37 -29.98 20.28 16.91
CA PHE A 37 -29.76 19.52 18.14
C PHE A 37 -28.39 19.90 18.71
N ASN A 38 -28.37 20.85 19.64
CA ASN A 38 -27.21 21.06 20.51
C ASN A 38 -27.15 19.94 21.56
N ALA A 39 -26.69 18.76 21.15
CA ALA A 39 -26.25 17.71 22.06
C ALA A 39 -24.75 17.91 22.33
N ALA A 40 -24.43 18.69 23.36
CA ALA A 40 -23.06 18.80 23.86
C ALA A 40 -22.71 17.52 24.64
N HIS A 41 -22.07 16.57 23.97
CA HIS A 41 -21.41 15.42 24.60
C HIS A 41 -19.89 15.61 24.59
N ASP A 42 -19.22 15.14 25.65
CA ASP A 42 -17.75 15.18 25.82
C ASP A 42 -17.02 14.21 24.86
N SER A 43 -17.10 14.45 23.55
CA SER A 43 -16.29 13.75 22.54
C SER A 43 -14.84 14.26 22.55
N LYS A 44 -13.86 13.37 22.73
CA LYS A 44 -12.44 13.75 22.84
C LYS A 44 -11.80 13.92 21.47
N LEU A 45 -12.03 15.06 20.82
CA LEU A 45 -11.29 15.45 19.61
C LEU A 45 -9.79 15.60 19.93
N TYR A 46 -8.93 14.75 19.34
CA TYR A 46 -7.50 14.70 19.69
C TYR A 46 -6.69 15.85 19.09
N SER A 47 -7.18 16.51 18.05
CA SER A 47 -6.78 17.86 17.63
C SER A 47 -7.85 18.47 16.73
N THR A 48 -8.26 19.71 17.03
CA THR A 48 -8.89 20.62 16.07
C THR A 48 -7.85 21.68 15.71
N VAL A 49 -7.81 22.06 14.43
CA VAL A 49 -6.83 23.03 13.90
C VAL A 49 -6.97 24.38 14.61
N ASP A 50 -5.98 24.70 15.43
CA ASP A 50 -5.38 26.03 15.55
C ASP A 50 -3.96 25.86 16.10
N ALA A 51 -3.02 26.71 15.66
CA ALA A 51 -1.59 26.56 15.97
C ALA A 51 -1.20 26.98 17.40
N GLU A 52 -2.17 27.23 18.27
CA GLU A 52 -1.98 27.45 19.70
C GLU A 52 -2.41 26.20 20.48
N ILE A 53 -1.49 25.65 21.26
CA ILE A 53 -1.81 24.63 22.28
C ILE A 53 -2.58 25.33 23.39
N ILE A 54 -3.89 25.54 23.20
CA ILE A 54 -4.77 26.09 24.23
C ILE A 54 -4.80 25.08 25.39
N PRO A 55 -4.29 25.43 26.58
CA PRO A 55 -4.34 24.53 27.72
C PRO A 55 -5.80 24.24 28.05
N SER A 56 -6.13 22.97 28.31
CA SER A 56 -7.46 22.67 28.86
C SER A 56 -7.59 23.36 30.22
N ASN A 57 -8.73 24.00 30.49
CA ASN A 57 -8.96 24.74 31.75
C ASN A 57 -8.87 23.87 33.03
N ASN A 58 -8.67 22.55 32.90
CA ASN A 58 -8.51 21.60 34.00
C ASN A 58 -7.07 21.05 34.15
N GLY A 59 -6.08 21.56 33.42
CA GLY A 59 -4.67 21.18 33.60
C GLY A 59 -4.30 19.75 33.19
N ALA A 60 -5.25 18.99 32.63
CA ALA A 60 -4.98 17.68 32.06
C ALA A 60 -4.42 17.82 30.63
N ILE A 61 -3.20 17.32 30.43
CA ILE A 61 -2.56 17.20 29.11
C ILE A 61 -3.37 16.21 28.26
N ARG A 62 -3.68 16.56 27.01
CA ARG A 62 -4.42 15.65 26.10
C ARG A 62 -3.54 14.42 25.79
N PRO A 63 -4.08 13.19 25.67
CA PRO A 63 -3.25 12.00 25.45
C PRO A 63 -2.45 12.06 24.13
N SER A 64 -2.95 12.74 23.10
CA SER A 64 -2.21 13.01 21.86
C SER A 64 -0.95 13.86 22.11
N THR A 65 -1.02 14.87 22.98
CA THR A 65 0.14 15.72 23.31
C THR A 65 1.23 14.92 24.02
N GLN A 66 0.89 14.08 25.01
CA GLN A 66 1.88 13.21 25.67
C GLN A 66 2.53 12.20 24.71
N LEU A 67 1.75 11.70 23.72
CA LEU A 67 2.27 10.78 22.72
C LEU A 67 3.27 11.48 21.78
N VAL A 68 2.92 12.69 21.31
CA VAL A 68 3.79 13.50 20.46
C VAL A 68 5.06 13.97 21.21
N GLU A 69 4.96 14.36 22.49
CA GLU A 69 6.13 14.69 23.32
C GLU A 69 7.07 13.48 23.48
N LYS A 70 6.52 12.28 23.74
CA LYS A 70 7.31 11.03 23.79
C LYS A 70 7.97 10.73 22.44
N PHE A 71 7.24 10.89 21.33
CA PHE A 71 7.76 10.71 19.98
C PHE A 71 8.91 11.68 19.67
N LEU A 72 8.72 12.98 19.91
CA LEU A 72 9.75 14.00 19.68
C LEU A 72 11.02 13.75 20.50
N SER A 73 10.87 13.32 21.76
CA SER A 73 12.01 12.93 22.60
C SER A 73 12.75 11.69 22.07
N ARG A 74 12.05 10.71 21.49
CA ARG A 74 12.69 9.56 20.83
C ARG A 74 13.30 9.92 19.48
N TYR A 75 12.69 10.86 18.76
CA TYR A 75 13.20 11.40 17.50
C TYR A 75 14.53 12.14 17.70
N GLU A 76 14.57 13.11 18.62
CA GLU A 76 15.77 13.84 19.02
C GLU A 76 16.92 12.86 19.38
N ALA A 77 16.63 11.89 20.25
CA ALA A 77 17.59 10.87 20.66
C ALA A 77 18.03 9.90 19.54
N SER A 78 17.33 9.86 18.41
CA SER A 78 17.65 9.04 17.23
C SER A 78 18.38 9.81 16.13
N LEU A 79 18.51 11.15 16.23
CA LEU A 79 19.15 11.98 15.19
C LEU A 79 20.62 11.63 14.95
N ASP A 80 21.36 11.23 15.99
CA ASP A 80 22.75 10.77 15.85
C ASP A 80 22.85 9.42 15.13
N GLU A 81 21.92 8.50 15.38
CA GLU A 81 21.84 7.21 14.68
C GLU A 81 21.49 7.44 13.20
N GLY A 82 20.50 8.30 12.92
CA GLY A 82 20.11 8.69 11.57
C GLY A 82 21.22 9.38 10.77
N ARG A 83 22.02 10.25 11.41
CA ARG A 83 23.22 10.84 10.78
C ARG A 83 24.29 9.79 10.48
N GLN A 84 24.53 8.84 11.38
CA GLN A 84 25.51 7.77 11.13
C GLN A 84 25.08 6.88 9.97
N TRP A 85 23.81 6.48 9.95
CA TRP A 85 23.20 5.72 8.85
C TRP A 85 23.28 6.47 7.51
N ALA A 86 22.92 7.76 7.47
CA ALA A 86 23.02 8.57 6.25
C ALA A 86 24.46 8.66 5.72
N ASN A 87 25.44 8.84 6.62
CA ASN A 87 26.86 8.87 6.26
C ASN A 87 27.37 7.53 5.71
N GLU A 88 26.89 6.38 6.21
CA GLU A 88 27.26 5.06 5.70
C GLU A 88 26.89 4.88 4.22
N PHE A 89 25.73 5.40 3.82
CA PHE A 89 25.25 5.35 2.43
C PHE A 89 25.64 6.57 1.58
N GLY A 90 26.26 7.60 2.17
CA GLY A 90 26.56 8.86 1.49
C GLY A 90 25.32 9.65 1.07
N PHE A 91 24.28 9.63 1.91
CA PHE A 91 23.08 10.47 1.77
C PHE A 91 23.25 11.84 2.43
N GLU A 92 22.25 12.71 2.26
CA GLU A 92 22.19 14.03 2.89
C GLU A 92 21.51 13.91 4.28
N GLU A 93 21.47 15.00 5.06
CA GLU A 93 20.89 14.92 6.42
C GLU A 93 19.37 14.64 6.41
N GLY A 94 18.69 14.95 5.30
CA GLY A 94 17.25 14.73 5.15
C GLY A 94 16.86 13.25 5.12
N GLU A 95 17.59 12.38 4.40
CA GLU A 95 17.37 10.93 4.49
C GLU A 95 17.67 10.38 5.89
N GLY A 96 18.65 10.97 6.60
CA GLY A 96 18.93 10.65 8.00
C GLY A 96 17.78 11.00 8.96
N ALA A 97 17.01 12.06 8.66
CA ALA A 97 15.82 12.42 9.41
C ALA A 97 14.71 11.36 9.28
N PHE A 98 14.52 10.77 8.09
CA PHE A 98 13.60 9.62 7.93
C PHE A 98 14.00 8.46 8.82
N TYR A 99 15.28 8.06 8.82
CA TYR A 99 15.77 6.99 9.69
C TYR A 99 15.42 7.27 11.16
N ALA A 100 15.71 8.49 11.64
CA ALA A 100 15.44 8.88 13.02
C ALA A 100 13.93 8.87 13.38
N ILE A 101 13.03 9.24 12.45
CA ILE A 101 11.58 9.14 12.64
C ILE A 101 11.14 7.68 12.83
N PHE A 102 11.55 6.78 11.94
CA PHE A 102 11.19 5.37 12.04
C PHE A 102 11.83 4.68 13.24
N ARG A 103 13.04 5.10 13.62
CA ARG A 103 13.72 4.65 14.83
C ARG A 103 12.96 5.05 16.10
N ALA A 104 12.42 6.26 16.14
CA ALA A 104 11.56 6.74 17.23
C ALA A 104 10.28 5.92 17.36
N ILE A 105 9.60 5.63 16.25
CA ILE A 105 8.41 4.74 16.22
C ILE A 105 8.77 3.38 16.83
N ARG A 106 9.90 2.78 16.40
CA ARG A 106 10.32 1.47 16.90
C ARG A 106 10.56 1.45 18.40
N TRP A 107 11.24 2.46 18.95
CA TRP A 107 11.48 2.57 20.40
C TRP A 107 10.21 2.78 21.24
N MET A 108 9.15 3.32 20.65
CA MET A 108 7.87 3.50 21.33
C MET A 108 7.06 2.21 21.37
N ASP A 109 7.09 1.41 20.31
CA ASP A 109 6.38 0.14 20.24
C ASP A 109 7.15 -1.04 20.89
N SER A 110 8.48 -0.97 21.00
CA SER A 110 9.35 -2.02 21.57
C SER A 110 9.21 -2.26 23.09
N THR A 111 8.11 -1.84 23.72
CA THR A 111 7.84 -2.05 25.16
C THR A 111 7.21 -3.42 25.41
N ILE A 112 8.00 -4.48 25.19
CA ILE A 112 7.61 -5.87 25.50
C ILE A 112 7.53 -6.07 27.02
N GLY A 113 6.35 -5.82 27.57
CA GLY A 113 5.93 -6.28 28.89
C GLY A 113 6.29 -5.39 30.09
N VAL A 114 5.54 -5.61 31.18
CA VAL A 114 5.70 -4.99 32.52
C VAL A 114 5.34 -3.49 32.61
N GLY A 115 4.07 -3.17 32.39
CA GLY A 115 3.49 -1.89 32.82
C GLY A 115 2.13 -1.59 32.18
N SER A 116 1.10 -1.34 33.00
CA SER A 116 -0.28 -1.11 32.54
C SER A 116 -0.57 0.30 31.98
N GLU A 117 0.46 0.99 31.48
CA GLU A 117 0.37 2.37 30.95
C GLU A 117 1.12 2.56 29.60
N GLY A 118 1.48 1.45 28.94
CA GLY A 118 2.15 1.47 27.63
C GLY A 118 1.20 1.92 26.52
N ILE A 119 1.54 3.02 25.84
CA ILE A 119 0.80 3.45 24.64
C ILE A 119 1.25 2.58 23.47
N LYS A 120 0.32 1.83 22.87
CA LYS A 120 0.60 1.07 21.65
C LYS A 120 0.54 2.00 20.43
N LEU A 121 1.50 1.85 19.52
CA LEU A 121 1.46 2.57 18.24
C LEU A 121 0.78 1.75 17.15
N LEU A 122 1.12 0.46 17.02
CA LEU A 122 0.73 -0.33 15.86
C LEU A 122 -0.58 -1.14 16.02
N GLY A 123 -1.23 -1.42 14.89
CA GLY A 123 -2.41 -2.27 14.77
C GLY A 123 -3.72 -1.66 15.30
N LEU A 124 -4.73 -2.52 15.48
CA LEU A 124 -6.10 -2.11 15.88
C LEU A 124 -6.18 -1.46 17.27
N ASN A 125 -5.19 -1.69 18.12
CA ASN A 125 -5.01 -1.07 19.44
C ASN A 125 -4.09 0.17 19.41
N GLY A 126 -3.60 0.56 18.22
CA GLY A 126 -2.70 1.68 18.00
C GLY A 126 -3.32 3.05 18.24
N THR A 127 -2.49 4.09 18.27
CA THR A 127 -2.94 5.49 18.44
C THR A 127 -2.42 6.36 17.29
N PRO A 128 -3.31 6.96 16.46
CA PRO A 128 -2.87 7.90 15.43
C PRO A 128 -2.32 9.18 16.06
N PHE A 129 -1.26 9.73 15.47
CA PHE A 129 -0.64 10.98 15.94
C PHE A 129 -0.17 11.85 14.77
N TYR A 130 -0.10 13.17 15.01
CA TYR A 130 0.26 14.17 14.03
C TYR A 130 1.35 15.08 14.62
N VAL A 131 2.40 15.35 13.85
CA VAL A 131 3.56 16.14 14.25
C VAL A 131 3.81 17.21 13.19
N PRO A 132 3.59 18.50 13.51
CA PRO A 132 3.93 19.59 12.61
C PRO A 132 5.45 19.67 12.35
N ALA A 133 5.86 20.07 11.16
CA ALA A 133 7.25 20.31 10.77
C ALA A 133 7.99 21.23 11.77
N SER A 134 7.29 22.25 12.27
CA SER A 134 7.80 23.18 13.28
C SER A 134 8.09 22.56 14.66
N GLN A 135 7.56 21.37 14.97
CA GLN A 135 7.90 20.61 16.17
C GLN A 135 9.11 19.70 15.92
N LEU A 136 9.24 19.11 14.72
CA LEU A 136 10.45 18.38 14.30
C LEU A 136 11.67 19.32 14.30
N ALA A 137 11.56 20.50 13.69
CA ALA A 137 12.63 21.50 13.67
C ALA A 137 13.09 21.95 15.08
N LYS A 138 12.17 21.97 16.06
CA LYS A 138 12.48 22.25 17.47
C LYS A 138 13.17 21.09 18.19
N ALA A 139 12.87 19.85 17.81
CA ALA A 139 13.59 18.67 18.31
C ALA A 139 14.98 18.53 17.70
N GLU A 140 15.20 19.06 16.49
CA GLU A 140 16.48 19.04 15.79
C GLU A 140 17.44 20.17 16.18
N SER A 141 16.91 21.28 16.71
CA SER A 141 17.68 22.49 17.01
C SER A 141 17.42 23.05 18.40
N ALA A 142 18.47 23.19 19.21
CA ALA A 142 18.38 23.76 20.55
C ALA A 142 17.94 25.25 20.57
N SER A 143 17.97 25.93 19.42
CA SER A 143 17.44 27.29 19.22
C SER A 143 15.97 27.33 18.83
N GLY A 144 15.42 26.27 18.23
CA GLY A 144 14.09 26.27 17.62
C GLY A 144 13.94 27.19 16.40
N GLU A 145 15.06 27.72 15.88
CA GLU A 145 15.12 28.58 14.69
C GLU A 145 15.71 27.79 13.51
N GLY A 146 14.85 27.32 12.61
CA GLY A 146 15.23 26.57 11.40
C GLY A 146 14.04 25.93 10.69
N THR A 147 14.24 25.49 9.45
CA THR A 147 13.43 24.44 8.80
C THR A 147 13.77 23.09 9.41
N SER A 148 12.88 22.10 9.31
CA SER A 148 13.25 20.74 9.72
C SER A 148 14.17 20.13 8.67
N LYS A 149 15.10 19.27 9.08
CA LYS A 149 15.97 18.47 8.18
C LYS A 149 15.16 17.61 7.21
N LEU A 150 13.97 17.18 7.65
CA LEU A 150 13.01 16.51 6.79
C LEU A 150 12.57 17.39 5.60
N SER A 151 12.47 18.71 5.80
CA SER A 151 12.13 19.68 4.76
C SER A 151 13.28 19.91 3.75
N ASP A 152 14.51 19.53 4.07
CA ASP A 152 15.61 19.54 3.09
C ASP A 152 15.40 18.43 2.03
N PHE A 153 14.60 17.40 2.35
CA PHE A 153 14.21 16.30 1.45
C PHE A 153 12.78 16.48 0.87
N CYS A 154 12.41 17.66 0.40
CA CYS A 154 11.09 17.80 -0.24
C CYS A 154 11.02 17.15 -1.65
N PHE A 155 9.91 16.46 -1.93
CA PHE A 155 9.63 15.83 -3.23
C PHE A 155 8.46 16.51 -3.95
N HIS A 156 8.79 17.52 -4.75
CA HIS A 156 7.83 18.31 -5.53
C HIS A 156 7.41 17.69 -6.87
N PHE A 157 6.37 18.24 -7.49
CA PHE A 157 5.79 17.85 -8.77
C PHE A 157 6.80 17.93 -9.94
N SER A 158 7.76 18.85 -9.84
CA SER A 158 8.90 18.93 -10.78
C SER A 158 9.80 17.68 -10.74
N HIS A 159 10.03 17.10 -9.56
CA HIS A 159 10.76 15.83 -9.42
C HIS A 159 9.96 14.65 -9.98
N LEU A 160 8.62 14.67 -9.86
CA LEU A 160 7.76 13.69 -10.52
C LEU A 160 7.84 13.81 -12.06
N ALA A 161 7.82 15.02 -12.60
CA ALA A 161 7.99 15.25 -14.03
C ALA A 161 9.30 14.65 -14.54
N THR A 162 10.43 14.92 -13.88
CA THR A 162 11.72 14.30 -14.20
C THR A 162 11.67 12.77 -14.06
N ALA A 163 11.03 12.23 -13.03
CA ALA A 163 10.95 10.78 -12.84
C ALA A 163 10.14 10.05 -13.93
N LEU A 164 9.12 10.69 -14.51
CA LEU A 164 8.39 10.18 -15.68
C LEU A 164 9.24 10.24 -16.97
N GLU A 165 10.15 11.21 -17.06
CA GLU A 165 11.09 11.34 -18.18
C GLU A 165 12.31 10.39 -18.07
N ASP A 166 12.68 9.98 -16.86
CA ASP A 166 13.85 9.14 -16.58
C ASP A 166 13.54 7.65 -16.39
N ASP A 167 12.29 7.27 -16.08
CA ASP A 167 11.94 5.88 -15.76
C ASP A 167 10.58 5.43 -16.34
N PHE A 168 10.26 4.14 -16.23
CA PHE A 168 8.95 3.56 -16.56
C PHE A 168 8.11 3.48 -15.27
N LEU A 169 7.18 4.42 -15.10
CA LEU A 169 6.31 4.49 -13.92
C LEU A 169 4.87 4.13 -14.28
N ASP A 170 4.25 3.28 -13.46
CA ASP A 170 2.82 2.98 -13.50
C ASP A 170 2.09 3.72 -12.37
N ALA A 171 0.89 4.24 -12.65
CA ALA A 171 0.01 4.83 -11.66
C ALA A 171 -1.46 4.50 -11.91
N THR A 172 -2.25 4.63 -10.85
CA THR A 172 -3.72 4.52 -10.89
C THR A 172 -4.36 5.82 -10.41
N VAL A 173 -5.56 6.12 -10.85
CA VAL A 173 -6.38 7.22 -10.34
C VAL A 173 -7.52 6.66 -9.49
N GLY A 174 -7.68 7.21 -8.28
CA GLY A 174 -8.69 6.82 -7.31
C GLY A 174 -10.01 7.57 -7.48
N SER A 175 -11.13 6.85 -7.38
CA SER A 175 -12.48 7.40 -7.52
C SER A 175 -12.90 8.29 -6.35
N THR A 176 -13.66 9.35 -6.63
CA THR A 176 -14.09 10.36 -5.65
C THR A 176 -15.53 10.16 -5.10
N ASP A 177 -16.22 9.04 -5.43
CA ASP A 177 -17.60 8.77 -5.00
C ASP A 177 -17.69 8.15 -3.60
N ASN A 178 -17.88 8.99 -2.57
CA ASN A 178 -18.07 8.63 -1.15
C ASN A 178 -19.25 7.67 -0.83
N ARG A 179 -20.05 7.26 -1.82
CA ARG A 179 -21.16 6.31 -1.64
C ARG A 179 -20.78 4.87 -1.96
N LYS A 180 -19.58 4.64 -2.51
CA LYS A 180 -19.05 3.34 -2.92
C LYS A 180 -17.75 3.06 -2.19
N GLY A 181 -17.28 1.81 -2.26
CA GLY A 181 -15.89 1.52 -1.95
C GLY A 181 -14.97 2.19 -2.96
N TRP A 182 -13.77 2.58 -2.52
CA TRP A 182 -12.75 3.19 -3.34
C TRP A 182 -12.40 2.26 -4.51
N GLN A 183 -12.55 2.79 -5.72
CA GLN A 183 -12.18 2.15 -6.97
C GLN A 183 -10.93 2.83 -7.50
N VAL A 184 -10.02 2.06 -8.09
CA VAL A 184 -8.83 2.57 -8.79
C VAL A 184 -8.85 2.11 -10.24
N SER A 185 -8.37 2.95 -11.15
CA SER A 185 -8.22 2.65 -12.58
C SER A 185 -6.86 3.14 -13.07
N ALA A 186 -6.25 2.47 -14.04
CA ALA A 186 -4.94 2.90 -14.56
C ALA A 186 -5.02 4.33 -15.15
N VAL A 187 -4.01 5.17 -14.87
CA VAL A 187 -3.90 6.54 -15.42
C VAL A 187 -3.71 6.52 -16.94
N SER A 188 -2.96 5.54 -17.43
CA SER A 188 -2.72 5.31 -18.84
C SER A 188 -2.76 3.82 -19.16
N GLN A 189 -2.72 3.50 -20.45
CA GLN A 189 -2.33 2.18 -20.94
C GLN A 189 -1.08 2.40 -21.81
N PRO A 190 -0.11 1.47 -21.83
CA PRO A 190 1.03 1.56 -22.74
C PRO A 190 0.56 1.73 -24.20
N THR A 191 1.15 2.68 -24.92
CA THR A 191 0.81 3.00 -26.32
C THR A 191 2.01 2.89 -27.26
N GLY A 192 1.74 2.95 -28.57
CA GLY A 192 2.77 2.99 -29.61
C GLY A 192 3.54 1.68 -29.80
N SER A 193 4.75 1.79 -30.35
CA SER A 193 5.59 0.63 -30.73
C SER A 193 7.03 0.76 -30.21
N SER A 194 7.25 1.60 -29.20
CA SER A 194 8.56 1.78 -28.56
C SER A 194 8.40 2.01 -27.05
N PHE A 195 9.47 1.80 -26.28
CA PHE A 195 9.46 2.10 -24.84
C PHE A 195 9.14 3.57 -24.54
N ASP A 196 9.56 4.50 -25.40
CA ASP A 196 9.26 5.92 -25.23
C ASP A 196 7.76 6.25 -25.41
N ASP A 197 7.07 5.55 -26.31
CA ASP A 197 5.62 5.70 -26.53
C ASP A 197 4.77 4.97 -25.48
N ALA A 198 5.36 3.94 -24.87
CA ALA A 198 4.71 3.07 -23.88
C ALA A 198 4.67 3.68 -22.47
N ARG A 199 5.52 4.68 -22.20
CA ARG A 199 5.62 5.33 -20.89
C ARG A 199 4.45 6.27 -20.60
N MET A 200 4.06 6.32 -19.33
CA MET A 200 3.18 7.35 -18.81
C MET A 200 3.86 8.72 -18.87
N THR A 201 3.13 9.72 -19.35
CA THR A 201 3.58 11.10 -19.54
C THR A 201 3.01 12.03 -18.47
N LEU A 202 3.67 13.17 -18.23
CA LEU A 202 3.16 14.20 -17.31
C LEU A 202 1.74 14.65 -17.68
N ALA A 203 1.47 14.88 -18.97
CA ALA A 203 0.15 15.28 -19.46
C ALA A 203 -0.97 14.26 -19.16
N GLN A 204 -0.65 12.96 -19.11
CA GLN A 204 -1.61 11.93 -18.68
C GLN A 204 -1.87 11.98 -17.17
N VAL A 205 -0.84 12.25 -16.36
CA VAL A 205 -0.97 12.47 -14.91
C VAL A 205 -1.81 13.71 -14.63
N GLU A 206 -1.50 14.85 -15.25
CA GLU A 206 -2.28 16.10 -15.18
C GLU A 206 -3.73 15.90 -15.60
N THR A 207 -3.97 15.16 -16.69
CA THR A 207 -5.33 14.80 -17.14
C THR A 207 -6.07 14.00 -16.06
N ALA A 208 -5.43 12.99 -15.47
CA ALA A 208 -6.03 12.15 -14.44
C ALA A 208 -6.31 12.90 -13.13
N LEU A 209 -5.48 13.89 -12.75
CA LEU A 209 -5.70 14.73 -11.57
C LEU A 209 -7.02 15.52 -11.59
N ASN A 210 -7.59 15.77 -12.77
CA ASN A 210 -8.93 16.36 -12.89
C ASN A 210 -10.07 15.41 -12.45
N SER A 211 -9.79 14.12 -12.31
CA SER A 211 -10.80 13.07 -12.02
C SER A 211 -10.66 12.45 -10.63
N GLY A 212 -9.49 12.56 -9.99
CA GLY A 212 -9.22 12.00 -8.67
C GLY A 212 -7.74 12.09 -8.28
N THR A 213 -7.38 11.45 -7.17
CA THR A 213 -5.97 11.33 -6.73
C THR A 213 -5.23 10.33 -7.62
N VAL A 214 -4.06 10.71 -8.13
CA VAL A 214 -3.13 9.80 -8.79
C VAL A 214 -2.24 9.13 -7.74
N ILE A 215 -2.12 7.81 -7.84
CA ILE A 215 -1.51 6.90 -6.87
C ILE A 215 -0.39 6.12 -7.56
N PHE A 216 0.83 6.30 -7.06
CA PHE A 216 2.01 5.54 -7.45
C PHE A 216 2.34 4.54 -6.34
N ASN A 217 2.29 3.25 -6.64
CA ASN A 217 2.57 2.19 -5.65
C ASN A 217 4.04 1.76 -5.68
N ASN A 218 4.59 1.37 -4.53
CA ASN A 218 5.97 0.88 -4.37
C ASN A 218 7.07 1.82 -4.93
N ILE A 219 6.76 3.11 -5.04
CA ILE A 219 7.50 4.12 -5.80
C ILE A 219 8.96 4.32 -5.33
N GLY A 220 9.28 3.96 -4.09
CA GLY A 220 10.65 3.93 -3.56
C GLY A 220 11.59 2.95 -4.27
N ALA A 221 11.06 1.89 -4.89
CA ALA A 221 11.84 0.98 -5.73
C ALA A 221 12.03 1.52 -7.17
N HIS A 222 11.11 2.38 -7.62
CA HIS A 222 11.02 2.84 -9.00
C HIS A 222 11.72 4.18 -9.23
N ILE A 223 11.53 5.17 -8.35
CA ILE A 223 12.18 6.49 -8.39
C ILE A 223 13.43 6.48 -7.51
N PRO A 224 14.66 6.55 -8.08
CA PRO A 224 15.90 6.48 -7.30
C PRO A 224 16.02 7.50 -6.16
N ARG A 225 15.48 8.72 -6.34
CA ARG A 225 15.47 9.75 -5.28
C ARG A 225 14.74 9.25 -4.03
N LEU A 226 13.62 8.54 -4.18
CA LEU A 226 12.79 8.07 -3.08
C LEU A 226 13.29 6.75 -2.44
N ALA A 227 14.33 6.14 -3.02
CA ALA A 227 14.90 4.89 -2.50
C ALA A 227 15.61 5.08 -1.15
N GLY A 228 16.30 6.20 -0.94
CA GLY A 228 16.97 6.54 0.32
C GLY A 228 16.01 6.54 1.54
N PRO A 229 14.95 7.36 1.56
CA PRO A 229 13.94 7.33 2.62
C PRO A 229 13.27 5.98 2.83
N THR A 230 13.04 5.20 1.75
CA THR A 230 12.39 3.88 1.86
C THR A 230 13.35 2.82 2.42
N LEU A 231 14.64 2.92 2.12
CA LEU A 231 15.67 2.14 2.80
C LEU A 231 15.78 2.56 4.27
N ALA A 232 15.70 3.86 4.58
CA ALA A 232 15.73 4.38 5.95
C ALA A 232 14.60 3.80 6.81
N SER A 233 13.38 3.72 6.28
CA SER A 233 12.25 3.09 6.99
C SER A 233 12.46 1.58 7.20
N THR A 234 12.98 0.90 6.19
CA THR A 234 13.24 -0.55 6.21
C THR A 234 14.32 -0.91 7.24
N ASP A 235 15.46 -0.21 7.23
CA ASP A 235 16.58 -0.44 8.14
C ASP A 235 16.25 -0.05 9.59
N ALA A 236 15.59 1.10 9.82
CA ALA A 236 15.26 1.55 11.17
C ALA A 236 14.23 0.65 11.88
N LEU A 237 13.19 0.22 11.16
CA LEU A 237 12.15 -0.68 11.69
C LEU A 237 12.62 -2.14 11.76
N LEU A 238 13.55 -2.55 10.89
CA LEU A 238 13.84 -3.97 10.58
C LEU A 238 12.58 -4.75 10.20
N LEU A 239 11.70 -4.10 9.44
CA LEU A 239 10.53 -4.71 8.82
C LEU A 239 10.55 -4.46 7.31
N PRO A 240 10.05 -5.42 6.51
CA PRO A 240 9.69 -5.11 5.14
C PRO A 240 8.65 -3.98 5.14
N GLY A 241 8.88 -3.00 4.28
CA GLY A 241 7.96 -1.89 4.06
C GLY A 241 7.99 -1.46 2.60
N ALA A 242 7.05 -0.61 2.22
CA ALA A 242 6.94 -0.04 0.88
C ALA A 242 6.65 1.45 0.95
N LEU A 243 6.85 2.16 -0.16
CA LEU A 243 6.52 3.57 -0.28
C LEU A 243 5.49 3.77 -1.37
N ASN A 244 4.38 4.43 -1.04
CA ASN A 244 3.38 4.89 -1.99
C ASN A 244 3.44 6.42 -2.07
N MET A 245 3.07 7.00 -3.21
CA MET A 245 2.96 8.45 -3.40
C MET A 245 1.61 8.82 -3.97
N TYR A 246 1.01 9.86 -3.39
CA TYR A 246 -0.34 10.32 -3.72
C TYR A 246 -0.31 11.78 -4.15
N VAL A 247 -0.73 12.03 -5.38
CA VAL A 247 -0.82 13.37 -5.97
C VAL A 247 -2.28 13.73 -6.17
N THR A 248 -2.71 14.90 -5.69
CA THR A 248 -4.10 15.37 -5.80
C THR A 248 -4.09 16.84 -6.23
N ALA A 249 -4.92 17.22 -7.21
CA ALA A 249 -5.19 18.63 -7.49
C ALA A 249 -5.76 19.36 -6.25
N ARG A 250 -5.48 20.66 -6.15
CA ARG A 250 -6.08 21.56 -5.15
C ARG A 250 -7.61 21.67 -5.33
N GLY A 251 -8.34 21.92 -4.24
CA GLY A 251 -9.80 22.13 -4.25
C GLY A 251 -10.65 20.86 -4.39
N MET A 252 -10.05 19.67 -4.32
CA MET A 252 -10.73 18.40 -4.50
C MET A 252 -11.51 18.01 -3.24
N ARG A 253 -12.86 18.01 -3.32
CA ARG A 253 -13.78 17.71 -2.21
C ARG A 253 -13.64 16.34 -1.57
N THR A 254 -13.01 15.40 -2.26
CA THR A 254 -12.71 14.06 -1.77
C THR A 254 -11.58 13.53 -2.63
N SER A 255 -10.38 13.47 -2.07
CA SER A 255 -9.20 12.92 -2.73
C SER A 255 -9.10 11.40 -2.53
N ALA A 256 -9.50 10.92 -1.35
CA ALA A 256 -9.77 9.50 -1.10
C ALA A 256 -11.05 9.37 -0.24
N PRO A 257 -12.05 8.59 -0.67
CA PRO A 257 -13.24 8.30 0.15
C PRO A 257 -12.84 7.47 1.38
N PRO A 258 -13.68 7.37 2.42
CA PRO A 258 -13.28 6.71 3.65
C PRO A 258 -12.97 5.23 3.44
N HIS A 259 -11.78 4.82 3.87
CA HIS A 259 -11.30 3.44 3.75
C HIS A 259 -10.34 3.10 4.88
N THR A 260 -10.00 1.81 5.02
CA THR A 260 -8.92 1.34 5.89
C THR A 260 -7.80 0.71 5.08
N ASP A 261 -6.58 0.75 5.65
CA ASP A 261 -5.41 0.04 5.15
C ASP A 261 -5.06 -1.18 6.01
N ARG A 262 -4.28 -2.08 5.40
CA ARG A 262 -3.71 -3.27 6.04
C ARG A 262 -2.36 -2.99 6.69
N GLN A 263 -1.78 -1.87 6.33
CA GLN A 263 -0.55 -1.35 6.84
C GLN A 263 -0.83 -0.39 7.99
N ASP A 264 0.05 -0.38 8.98
CA ASP A 264 0.29 0.84 9.73
C ASP A 264 1.04 1.79 8.79
N VAL A 265 0.62 3.06 8.71
CA VAL A 265 1.17 3.99 7.72
C VAL A 265 1.71 5.27 8.36
N LEU A 266 2.89 5.68 7.89
CA LEU A 266 3.44 7.00 8.16
C LEU A 266 3.35 7.86 6.90
N ILE A 267 2.59 8.94 6.97
CA ILE A 267 2.45 9.94 5.92
C ILE A 267 3.44 11.07 6.18
N VAL A 268 4.16 11.48 5.13
CA VAL A 268 4.96 12.71 5.10
C VAL A 268 4.47 13.57 3.94
N GLN A 269 4.03 14.79 4.24
CA GLN A 269 3.54 15.74 3.24
C GLN A 269 4.72 16.45 2.58
N MET A 270 4.78 16.44 1.25
CA MET A 270 5.94 16.86 0.46
C MET A 270 5.73 18.12 -0.39
N GLU A 271 4.48 18.43 -0.72
CA GLU A 271 4.11 19.66 -1.43
C GLU A 271 2.64 19.99 -1.12
N GLY A 272 2.32 21.29 -1.01
CA GLY A 272 0.96 21.77 -0.80
C GLY A 272 0.35 21.30 0.52
N ALA A 273 -0.98 21.21 0.58
CA ALA A 273 -1.70 20.79 1.78
C ALA A 273 -2.79 19.74 1.53
N LYS A 274 -3.14 18.96 2.55
CA LYS A 274 -4.22 17.97 2.51
C LYS A 274 -4.91 17.86 3.86
N ARG A 275 -6.25 17.89 3.87
CA ARG A 275 -7.04 17.60 5.07
C ARG A 275 -7.15 16.09 5.25
N TRP A 276 -6.93 15.63 6.48
CA TRP A 276 -7.08 14.26 6.92
C TRP A 276 -8.10 14.16 8.04
N ARG A 277 -9.04 13.23 7.90
CA ARG A 277 -9.95 12.82 8.98
C ARG A 277 -9.75 11.35 9.27
N VAL A 278 -9.41 11.03 10.52
CA VAL A 278 -9.07 9.67 10.99
C VAL A 278 -10.05 9.27 12.09
N PHE A 279 -10.60 8.07 11.97
CA PHE A 279 -11.62 7.52 12.86
C PHE A 279 -11.14 6.26 13.57
N SER A 280 -11.80 5.87 14.66
CA SER A 280 -11.55 4.57 15.30
C SER A 280 -12.13 3.40 14.47
N PRO A 281 -11.49 2.20 14.51
CA PRO A 281 -11.94 1.04 13.77
C PRO A 281 -13.41 0.67 14.00
N PRO A 282 -14.20 0.36 12.95
CA PRO A 282 -15.61 0.02 13.10
C PRO A 282 -15.86 -1.24 13.94
N THR A 283 -16.95 -1.21 14.70
CA THR A 283 -17.41 -2.32 15.56
C THR A 283 -18.43 -3.23 14.87
N ASP A 284 -18.67 -3.05 13.57
CA ASP A 284 -19.69 -3.75 12.77
C ASP A 284 -19.34 -5.20 12.37
N GLY A 285 -18.43 -5.86 13.10
CA GLY A 285 -17.94 -7.21 12.82
C GLY A 285 -19.04 -8.29 12.83
N ASP A 286 -20.05 -8.14 13.69
CA ASP A 286 -21.22 -9.02 13.72
C ASP A 286 -22.16 -8.81 12.52
N VAL A 287 -22.22 -7.58 11.99
CA VAL A 287 -23.10 -7.20 10.87
C VAL A 287 -22.44 -7.49 9.52
N LYS A 288 -21.11 -7.33 9.45
CA LYS A 288 -20.28 -7.58 8.26
C LYS A 288 -19.12 -8.54 8.57
N PRO A 289 -19.37 -9.80 8.97
CA PRO A 289 -18.30 -10.74 9.33
C PRO A 289 -17.33 -11.01 8.18
N ASN A 290 -17.81 -10.95 6.94
CA ASN A 290 -17.01 -11.17 5.73
C ASN A 290 -16.33 -9.91 5.17
N ALA A 291 -16.44 -8.75 5.83
CA ALA A 291 -15.69 -7.56 5.46
C ALA A 291 -14.32 -7.58 6.14
N ASP A 292 -13.25 -7.38 5.37
CA ASP A 292 -11.89 -7.32 5.90
C ASP A 292 -11.69 -5.99 6.66
N PRO A 293 -11.41 -5.98 7.97
CA PRO A 293 -11.17 -4.75 8.74
C PRO A 293 -10.00 -3.92 8.19
N PHE A 294 -9.08 -4.56 7.48
CA PHE A 294 -7.89 -3.97 6.87
C PHE A 294 -8.08 -3.57 5.39
N ALA A 295 -9.30 -3.72 4.85
CA ALA A 295 -9.66 -3.27 3.50
C ALA A 295 -11.12 -2.76 3.41
N ARG A 296 -11.60 -2.12 4.49
CA ARG A 296 -12.93 -1.49 4.54
C ARG A 296 -12.98 -0.30 3.59
N GLY A 297 -14.17 -0.05 3.04
CA GLY A 297 -14.35 1.08 2.13
C GLY A 297 -13.58 0.96 0.81
N LYS A 298 -13.14 -0.24 0.42
CA LYS A 298 -12.46 -0.52 -0.86
C LYS A 298 -13.26 -1.49 -1.72
N GLY A 299 -13.14 -1.34 -3.04
CA GLY A 299 -13.81 -2.23 -3.99
C GLY A 299 -15.33 -2.20 -3.81
N THR A 300 -15.92 -3.35 -3.50
CA THR A 300 -17.37 -3.49 -3.29
C THR A 300 -17.83 -3.17 -1.86
N ASP A 301 -16.94 -3.09 -0.86
CA ASP A 301 -17.33 -2.63 0.49
C ASP A 301 -17.39 -1.11 0.53
N SER A 302 -18.55 -0.56 0.89
CA SER A 302 -18.71 0.89 1.12
C SER A 302 -18.58 1.23 2.61
N LEU A 303 -17.83 2.29 2.90
CA LEU A 303 -17.73 2.90 4.23
C LEU A 303 -18.12 4.39 4.14
N PRO A 304 -19.42 4.74 4.12
CA PRO A 304 -19.85 6.10 3.85
C PRO A 304 -19.46 7.07 4.97
N LEU A 305 -18.91 8.23 4.60
CA LEU A 305 -18.45 9.24 5.57
C LEU A 305 -19.54 9.68 6.55
N HIS A 306 -20.79 9.82 6.09
CA HIS A 306 -21.89 10.19 6.96
C HIS A 306 -22.15 9.17 8.08
N THR A 307 -21.87 7.88 7.85
CA THR A 307 -22.04 6.83 8.87
C THR A 307 -20.89 6.80 9.87
N LEU A 308 -19.67 7.15 9.46
CA LEU A 308 -18.55 7.36 10.40
C LEU A 308 -18.77 8.59 11.29
N LEU A 309 -19.43 9.62 10.76
CA LEU A 309 -19.81 10.83 11.51
C LEU A 309 -21.05 10.65 12.42
N GLU A 310 -21.69 9.48 12.44
CA GLU A 310 -22.75 9.17 13.43
C GLU A 310 -22.18 8.97 14.85
N GLY A 311 -20.86 8.81 15.00
CA GLY A 311 -20.19 8.67 16.29
C GLY A 311 -20.28 7.26 16.90
N THR A 312 -19.92 7.16 18.18
CA THR A 312 -19.90 5.90 18.95
C THR A 312 -21.28 5.29 19.19
N GLU A 313 -22.34 6.11 19.19
CA GLU A 313 -23.75 5.68 19.21
C GLU A 313 -24.28 5.34 17.79
N GLY A 314 -23.49 5.64 16.76
CA GLY A 314 -23.80 5.39 15.36
C GLY A 314 -23.67 3.93 14.93
N ARG A 315 -24.13 3.62 13.71
CA ARG A 315 -24.22 2.24 13.21
C ARG A 315 -22.88 1.50 13.04
N LEU A 316 -21.77 2.23 13.06
CA LEU A 316 -20.40 1.68 12.98
C LEU A 316 -19.66 1.73 14.34
N GLY A 317 -20.18 2.46 15.32
CA GLY A 317 -19.52 2.70 16.61
C GLY A 317 -18.16 3.42 16.52
N SER A 318 -17.90 4.14 15.43
CA SER A 318 -16.62 4.83 15.17
C SER A 318 -16.64 6.26 15.74
N GLU A 319 -15.51 6.69 16.30
CA GLU A 319 -15.28 8.05 16.80
C GLU A 319 -14.34 8.80 15.83
N LEU A 320 -14.58 10.09 15.58
CA LEU A 320 -13.61 10.95 14.89
C LEU A 320 -12.47 11.27 15.86
N LEU A 321 -11.31 10.66 15.62
CA LEU A 321 -10.14 10.85 16.47
C LEU A 321 -9.40 12.13 16.11
N MET A 322 -9.18 12.37 14.82
CA MET A 322 -8.33 13.45 14.32
C MET A 322 -8.92 14.12 13.09
N ASP A 323 -8.84 15.45 13.03
CA ASP A 323 -9.18 16.28 11.88
C ASP A 323 -8.11 17.37 11.73
N VAL A 324 -7.17 17.18 10.78
CA VAL A 324 -5.96 18.01 10.62
C VAL A 324 -5.69 18.34 9.15
N ILE A 325 -4.98 19.43 8.91
CA ILE A 325 -4.43 19.78 7.60
C ILE A 325 -2.93 19.57 7.65
N THR A 326 -2.40 18.61 6.88
CA THR A 326 -0.96 18.42 6.71
C THR A 326 -0.43 19.39 5.67
N ARG A 327 0.71 20.01 5.95
CA ARG A 327 1.53 20.87 5.08
C ARG A 327 2.93 20.30 4.93
N GLU A 328 3.71 20.83 3.99
CA GLU A 328 5.07 20.39 3.70
C GLU A 328 5.95 20.22 4.97
N GLY A 329 6.56 19.03 5.09
CA GLY A 329 7.35 18.63 6.26
C GLY A 329 6.56 18.09 7.46
N ASP A 330 5.21 18.15 7.44
CA ASP A 330 4.38 17.57 8.49
C ASP A 330 4.30 16.04 8.38
N VAL A 331 4.19 15.39 9.54
CA VAL A 331 4.13 13.92 9.67
C VAL A 331 2.82 13.50 10.32
N LEU A 332 2.17 12.49 9.76
CA LEU A 332 0.92 11.89 10.27
C LEU A 332 1.06 10.37 10.31
N PHE A 333 0.82 9.76 11.46
CA PHE A 333 0.79 8.31 11.62
C PHE A 333 -0.65 7.80 11.79
N ILE A 334 -1.03 6.76 11.06
CA ILE A 334 -2.34 6.10 11.13
C ILE A 334 -2.14 4.59 11.30
N PRO A 335 -2.67 3.96 12.36
CA PRO A 335 -2.54 2.52 12.54
C PRO A 335 -3.39 1.70 11.56
N ALA A 336 -3.02 0.44 11.34
CA ALA A 336 -3.73 -0.50 10.48
C ALA A 336 -5.20 -0.66 10.91
N GLY A 337 -6.12 -0.65 9.95
CA GLY A 337 -7.56 -0.79 10.19
C GLY A 337 -8.30 0.47 10.67
N PHE A 338 -7.63 1.62 10.82
CA PHE A 338 -8.27 2.89 11.17
C PHE A 338 -8.86 3.58 9.93
N PRO A 339 -10.19 3.84 9.89
CA PRO A 339 -10.79 4.51 8.74
C PRO A 339 -10.26 5.93 8.60
N HIS A 340 -9.91 6.31 7.38
CA HIS A 340 -9.49 7.67 7.10
C HIS A 340 -9.96 8.13 5.72
N THR A 341 -10.11 9.44 5.57
CA THR A 341 -10.53 10.10 4.32
C THR A 341 -9.79 11.42 4.16
N THR A 342 -9.62 11.86 2.91
CA THR A 342 -8.88 13.08 2.59
C THR A 342 -9.60 13.98 1.60
N ASP A 343 -9.31 15.28 1.69
CA ASP A 343 -9.70 16.31 0.72
C ASP A 343 -8.68 17.45 0.68
N THR A 344 -8.78 18.34 -0.32
CA THR A 344 -7.88 19.49 -0.53
C THR A 344 -8.66 20.82 -0.60
N VAL A 345 -9.76 20.94 0.16
CA VAL A 345 -10.72 22.07 0.05
C VAL A 345 -10.43 23.25 0.98
N GLU A 346 -9.86 23.03 2.16
CA GLU A 346 -9.80 24.05 3.24
C GLU A 346 -8.77 25.17 3.04
N GLU A 347 -8.31 25.37 1.81
CA GLU A 347 -7.16 26.21 1.50
C GLU A 347 -7.61 27.48 0.79
N THR A 348 -7.23 28.63 1.34
CA THR A 348 -7.64 29.95 0.84
C THR A 348 -7.25 30.16 -0.62
N ASP A 349 -7.94 31.07 -1.32
CA ASP A 349 -7.69 31.36 -2.74
C ASP A 349 -6.23 31.74 -3.05
N ASN A 350 -5.47 32.23 -2.06
CA ASN A 350 -4.08 32.69 -2.19
C ASN A 350 -2.99 31.62 -1.99
N ALA A 351 -3.32 30.32 -1.94
CA ALA A 351 -2.29 29.29 -1.76
C ALA A 351 -1.36 29.15 -3.00
N ASP A 352 -0.05 29.03 -2.76
CA ASP A 352 1.02 29.05 -3.77
C ASP A 352 1.39 27.63 -4.28
N TYR A 353 0.38 26.82 -4.59
CA TYR A 353 0.55 25.48 -5.16
C TYR A 353 -0.70 25.03 -5.94
N ASP A 354 -0.47 24.17 -6.94
CA ASP A 354 -1.51 23.58 -7.79
C ASP A 354 -1.91 22.16 -7.35
N ALA A 355 -0.98 21.42 -6.73
CA ALA A 355 -1.17 20.04 -6.29
C ALA A 355 -0.70 19.81 -4.85
N SER A 356 -1.27 18.78 -4.24
CA SER A 356 -0.84 18.21 -2.96
C SER A 356 -0.12 16.89 -3.24
N ILE A 357 1.13 16.77 -2.77
CA ILE A 357 1.91 15.53 -2.81
C ILE A 357 2.17 15.08 -1.37
N HIS A 358 1.90 13.81 -1.09
CA HIS A 358 2.45 13.15 0.10
C HIS A 358 3.01 11.77 -0.25
N LEU A 359 3.96 11.36 0.57
CA LEU A 359 4.46 10.01 0.63
C LEU A 359 3.77 9.26 1.77
N THR A 360 3.47 7.99 1.54
CA THR A 360 2.93 7.07 2.54
C THR A 360 3.87 5.89 2.64
N PHE A 361 4.57 5.81 3.76
CA PHE A 361 5.44 4.70 4.12
C PHE A 361 4.61 3.63 4.80
N ASN A 362 4.62 2.44 4.21
CA ASN A 362 3.91 1.26 4.65
C ASN A 362 4.78 0.48 5.64
N ILE A 363 4.25 0.23 6.84
CA ILE A 363 4.81 -0.72 7.81
C ILE A 363 4.02 -2.02 7.62
N ASP A 364 4.52 -2.92 6.79
CA ASP A 364 3.76 -4.00 6.16
C ASP A 364 3.56 -5.26 7.05
N THR A 365 3.22 -5.11 8.34
CA THR A 365 3.08 -6.25 9.28
C THR A 365 2.03 -7.28 8.83
N HIS A 366 0.75 -6.88 8.70
CA HIS A 366 -0.36 -7.77 8.27
C HIS A 366 -0.36 -8.11 6.77
N VAL A 367 0.47 -7.44 5.98
CA VAL A 367 0.67 -7.76 4.55
C VAL A 367 1.53 -9.00 4.41
N TRP A 368 2.58 -9.12 5.23
CA TRP A 368 3.50 -10.26 5.25
C TRP A 368 3.15 -11.31 6.32
N GLY A 369 1.96 -11.21 6.94
CA GLY A 369 1.48 -12.18 7.94
C GLY A 369 2.32 -12.19 9.22
N LEU A 370 2.90 -11.05 9.59
CA LEU A 370 3.69 -10.86 10.80
C LEU A 370 2.75 -10.50 11.97
N ASP A 371 1.76 -11.35 12.22
CA ASP A 371 0.74 -11.18 13.26
C ASP A 371 0.32 -12.53 13.88
N PHE A 372 -0.31 -12.46 15.06
CA PHE A 372 -0.70 -13.65 15.83
C PHE A 372 -1.71 -14.55 15.11
N LEU A 373 -2.62 -13.98 14.31
CA LEU A 373 -3.62 -14.71 13.52
C LEU A 373 -2.95 -15.56 12.45
N SER A 374 -1.94 -15.01 11.78
CA SER A 374 -1.16 -15.67 10.74
C SER A 374 -0.31 -16.80 11.30
N VAL A 375 0.33 -16.62 12.47
CA VAL A 375 1.05 -17.70 13.17
C VAL A 375 0.10 -18.83 13.59
N ARG A 376 -1.07 -18.51 14.16
CA ARG A 376 -2.11 -19.50 14.50
C ARG A 376 -2.56 -20.28 13.27
N ASN A 377 -2.82 -19.59 12.15
CA ASN A 377 -3.24 -20.21 10.89
C ASN A 377 -2.16 -21.13 10.30
N ALA A 378 -0.91 -20.72 10.31
CA ALA A 378 0.22 -21.53 9.87
C ALA A 378 0.34 -22.82 10.70
N ALA A 379 0.26 -22.73 12.03
CA ALA A 379 0.31 -23.89 12.94
C ALA A 379 -0.86 -24.87 12.72
N LEU A 380 -2.09 -24.37 12.54
CA LEU A 380 -3.27 -25.20 12.27
C LEU A 380 -3.14 -25.94 10.93
N ARG A 381 -2.76 -25.24 9.85
CA ARG A 381 -2.55 -25.84 8.52
C ARG A 381 -1.44 -26.88 8.55
N ARG A 382 -0.29 -26.54 9.16
CA ARG A 382 0.89 -27.40 9.32
C ARG A 382 0.59 -28.70 10.07
N THR A 383 -0.38 -28.68 10.98
CA THR A 383 -0.84 -29.84 11.77
C THR A 383 -2.08 -30.54 11.18
N GLY A 384 -2.58 -30.10 10.02
CA GLY A 384 -3.78 -30.65 9.37
C GLY A 384 -5.08 -30.39 10.13
N ARG A 385 -5.09 -29.42 11.07
CA ARG A 385 -6.25 -29.08 11.90
C ARG A 385 -7.15 -28.08 11.19
N LYS A 386 -8.46 -28.26 11.34
CA LYS A 386 -9.46 -27.31 10.84
C LYS A 386 -9.37 -26.02 11.65
N ASP A 387 -9.32 -24.88 10.99
CA ASP A 387 -9.57 -23.60 11.65
C ASP A 387 -11.09 -23.34 11.74
N VAL A 388 -11.57 -23.05 12.95
CA VAL A 388 -12.96 -22.66 13.23
C VAL A 388 -13.26 -21.19 12.91
N LEU A 389 -12.22 -20.35 12.76
CA LEU A 389 -12.37 -18.94 12.42
C LEU A 389 -12.49 -18.71 10.90
N ALA A 390 -11.81 -19.54 10.12
CA ALA A 390 -11.79 -19.50 8.66
C ALA A 390 -13.21 -19.44 8.05
N PRO A 391 -13.39 -18.64 6.98
CA PRO A 391 -14.68 -18.54 6.30
C PRO A 391 -15.07 -19.88 5.64
N PRO A 392 -16.37 -20.18 5.47
CA PRO A 392 -16.83 -21.44 4.87
C PRO A 392 -16.39 -21.68 3.41
N SER A 393 -15.82 -20.68 2.74
CA SER A 393 -15.28 -20.80 1.38
C SER A 393 -13.80 -21.19 1.41
N ILE A 394 -13.49 -22.33 0.78
CA ILE A 394 -12.14 -22.89 0.64
C ILE A 394 -11.19 -21.97 -0.17
N SER A 395 -11.71 -20.95 -0.87
CA SER A 395 -10.91 -20.03 -1.71
C SER A 395 -10.31 -18.82 -0.98
N ALA A 396 -10.55 -18.64 0.32
CA ALA A 396 -10.10 -17.44 1.03
C ALA A 396 -8.61 -17.54 1.44
N SER A 397 -7.74 -16.87 0.68
CA SER A 397 -6.39 -16.49 1.13
C SER A 397 -6.38 -15.44 2.23
N ASN A 398 -7.54 -14.84 2.53
CA ASN A 398 -7.70 -13.76 3.49
C ASN A 398 -8.18 -14.30 4.85
N TYR A 399 -7.34 -14.18 5.89
CA TYR A 399 -7.65 -14.68 7.23
C TYR A 399 -8.51 -13.73 8.08
N TYR A 400 -8.58 -12.45 7.73
CA TYR A 400 -9.25 -11.40 8.53
C TYR A 400 -10.76 -11.28 8.22
N ILE A 401 -11.37 -12.33 7.68
CA ILE A 401 -12.80 -12.42 7.34
C ILE A 401 -13.43 -13.69 7.91
N GLY A 402 -14.75 -13.67 8.11
CA GLY A 402 -15.51 -14.79 8.68
C GLY A 402 -15.66 -14.66 10.19
N ARG A 403 -15.60 -15.78 10.92
CA ARG A 403 -15.92 -15.81 12.36
C ARG A 403 -14.90 -15.05 13.22
N VAL A 404 -13.69 -14.80 12.71
CA VAL A 404 -12.70 -13.94 13.37
C VAL A 404 -13.24 -12.54 13.69
N ASN A 405 -14.13 -12.00 12.85
CA ASN A 405 -14.74 -10.68 13.06
C ASN A 405 -15.92 -10.68 14.05
N GLN A 406 -16.38 -11.87 14.45
CA GLN A 406 -17.45 -12.09 15.43
C GLN A 406 -16.88 -12.48 16.81
N LEU A 407 -15.56 -12.49 16.96
CA LEU A 407 -14.91 -12.63 18.25
C LEU A 407 -15.11 -11.36 19.08
N PRO A 408 -15.26 -11.46 20.42
CA PRO A 408 -15.27 -10.29 21.30
C PRO A 408 -14.08 -9.37 21.04
N LYS A 409 -14.33 -8.04 21.06
CA LYS A 409 -13.40 -7.00 20.59
C LYS A 409 -11.96 -7.21 21.08
N ASP A 410 -11.78 -7.46 22.36
CA ASP A 410 -10.46 -7.58 22.98
C ASP A 410 -9.70 -8.83 22.50
N ILE A 411 -10.42 -9.94 22.26
CA ILE A 411 -9.87 -11.20 21.74
C ILE A 411 -9.52 -11.02 20.26
N ARG A 412 -10.44 -10.45 19.48
CA ARG A 412 -10.25 -10.13 18.06
C ARG A 412 -9.02 -9.25 17.85
N SER A 413 -8.89 -8.19 18.65
CA SER A 413 -7.76 -7.26 18.54
C SER A 413 -6.44 -7.92 18.94
N GLN A 414 -6.38 -8.65 20.05
CA GLN A 414 -5.18 -9.40 20.45
C GLN A 414 -4.75 -10.44 19.42
N LEU A 415 -5.71 -11.12 18.76
CA LEU A 415 -5.42 -12.11 17.72
C LEU A 415 -4.98 -11.46 16.40
N MET A 416 -5.53 -10.29 16.05
CA MET A 416 -5.11 -9.51 14.87
C MET A 416 -3.93 -8.57 15.14
N ASP A 417 -3.38 -8.53 16.36
CA ASP A 417 -2.25 -7.68 16.69
C ASP A 417 -0.98 -8.19 15.97
N ALA A 418 -0.18 -7.24 15.46
CA ALA A 418 1.12 -7.52 14.89
C ALA A 418 2.07 -8.17 15.91
N LEU A 419 3.02 -8.96 15.42
CA LEU A 419 4.16 -9.43 16.19
C LEU A 419 5.03 -8.22 16.60
N PRO A 420 5.79 -8.29 17.73
CA PRO A 420 6.64 -7.20 18.17
C PRO A 420 7.61 -6.76 17.06
N LEU A 421 7.87 -5.46 16.92
CA LEU A 421 8.77 -4.94 15.86
C LEU A 421 10.16 -5.59 15.84
N ASP A 422 10.73 -5.88 17.01
CA ASP A 422 12.03 -6.53 17.13
C ASP A 422 12.01 -8.02 16.75
N PHE A 423 10.86 -8.60 16.42
CA PHE A 423 10.71 -10.03 16.12
C PHE A 423 11.66 -10.53 15.02
N LEU A 424 11.80 -9.82 13.89
CA LEU A 424 12.71 -10.23 12.80
C LEU A 424 14.20 -10.03 13.11
N HIS A 425 14.52 -9.35 14.22
CA HIS A 425 15.86 -9.21 14.77
C HIS A 425 16.14 -10.27 15.85
N MET A 426 15.10 -10.88 16.44
CA MET A 426 15.21 -11.96 17.41
C MET A 426 15.34 -13.32 16.71
N SER A 427 16.56 -13.67 16.27
CA SER A 427 16.83 -15.00 15.70
C SER A 427 16.33 -16.12 16.63
N PRO A 428 15.27 -16.87 16.27
CA PRO A 428 14.68 -17.89 17.15
C PRO A 428 15.60 -19.10 17.30
N ASN A 429 16.50 -19.30 16.34
CA ASN A 429 17.50 -20.36 16.33
C ASN A 429 18.65 -20.05 17.29
N ASP A 430 19.12 -18.80 17.32
CA ASP A 430 20.26 -18.39 18.15
C ASP A 430 19.86 -18.06 19.59
N ASN A 431 18.61 -17.59 19.79
CA ASN A 431 18.06 -17.37 21.13
C ASN A 431 16.59 -17.84 21.25
N PRO A 432 16.35 -19.16 21.40
CA PRO A 432 15.01 -19.72 21.60
C PRO A 432 14.27 -19.16 22.82
N THR A 433 14.99 -18.61 23.81
CA THR A 433 14.36 -18.03 25.01
C THR A 433 13.73 -16.66 24.74
N ALA A 434 14.20 -15.92 23.72
CA ALA A 434 13.65 -14.61 23.35
C ALA A 434 12.22 -14.72 22.77
N VAL A 435 11.91 -15.80 22.05
CA VAL A 435 10.57 -16.03 21.46
C VAL A 435 9.58 -16.72 22.41
N GLY A 436 10.05 -17.29 23.53
CA GLY A 436 9.22 -17.96 24.52
C GLY A 436 8.02 -17.12 25.04
N PRO A 437 8.19 -15.82 25.36
CA PRO A 437 7.07 -14.95 25.73
C PRO A 437 6.02 -14.78 24.62
N ILE A 438 6.44 -14.71 23.35
CA ILE A 438 5.56 -14.57 22.19
C ILE A 438 4.71 -15.84 22.02
N VAL A 439 5.33 -17.02 22.13
CA VAL A 439 4.63 -18.32 22.11
C VAL A 439 3.64 -18.41 23.28
N SER A 440 4.06 -18.08 24.50
CA SER A 440 3.22 -18.11 25.71
C SER A 440 1.99 -17.17 25.59
N GLN A 441 2.18 -16.00 24.98
CA GLN A 441 1.08 -15.07 24.68
C GLN A 441 0.12 -15.65 23.64
N LEU A 442 0.64 -16.24 22.57
CA LEU A 442 -0.17 -16.83 21.51
C LEU A 442 -0.95 -18.06 22.00
N GLU A 443 -0.38 -18.89 22.88
CA GLU A 443 -1.08 -19.99 23.54
C GLU A 443 -2.28 -19.49 24.35
N LYS A 444 -2.07 -18.44 25.16
CA LYS A 444 -3.15 -17.81 25.93
C LYS A 444 -4.25 -17.27 25.01
N ILE A 445 -3.89 -16.59 23.93
CA ILE A 445 -4.85 -16.11 22.91
C ILE A 445 -5.61 -17.30 22.29
N CYS A 446 -4.93 -18.38 21.94
CA CYS A 446 -5.56 -19.58 21.38
C CYS A 446 -6.53 -20.26 22.35
N SER A 447 -6.19 -20.35 23.65
CA SER A 447 -7.12 -20.88 24.68
C SER A 447 -8.40 -20.05 24.75
N VAL A 448 -8.24 -18.72 24.83
CA VAL A 448 -9.38 -17.79 24.93
C VAL A 448 -10.22 -17.79 23.64
N VAL A 449 -9.61 -17.95 22.46
CA VAL A 449 -10.33 -18.15 21.19
C VAL A 449 -11.16 -19.44 21.24
N ASN A 450 -10.55 -20.55 21.66
CA ASN A 450 -11.22 -21.85 21.77
C ASN A 450 -12.42 -21.80 22.74
N GLU A 451 -12.22 -21.22 23.92
CA GLU A 451 -13.27 -20.94 24.92
C GLU A 451 -14.41 -20.07 24.34
N SER A 452 -14.09 -19.04 23.56
CA SER A 452 -15.10 -18.14 22.96
C SER A 452 -15.84 -18.73 21.75
N THR A 453 -15.39 -19.87 21.21
CA THR A 453 -15.93 -20.46 19.97
C THR A 453 -16.49 -21.87 20.14
N ASP A 454 -16.50 -22.40 21.38
CA ASP A 454 -16.81 -23.78 21.75
C ASP A 454 -15.95 -24.81 20.97
N ASP A 455 -14.70 -24.47 20.66
CA ASP A 455 -13.75 -25.33 19.93
C ASP A 455 -12.80 -26.06 20.88
N SER A 456 -12.52 -27.33 20.59
CA SER A 456 -11.57 -28.17 21.33
C SER A 456 -10.22 -28.33 20.62
N THR A 457 -9.94 -27.55 19.58
CA THR A 457 -8.72 -27.65 18.76
C THR A 457 -7.48 -27.13 19.51
N ALA A 458 -6.89 -27.96 20.35
CA ALA A 458 -5.67 -27.65 21.10
C ALA A 458 -4.42 -27.58 20.20
N ILE A 459 -3.82 -26.40 20.03
CA ILE A 459 -2.53 -26.21 19.36
C ILE A 459 -1.42 -26.31 20.43
N SER A 460 -0.34 -27.05 20.17
CA SER A 460 0.75 -27.22 21.14
C SER A 460 1.79 -26.10 21.05
N SER A 461 2.52 -25.87 22.14
CA SER A 461 3.63 -24.90 22.24
C SER A 461 4.66 -25.11 21.12
N GLU A 462 4.99 -26.37 20.83
CA GLU A 462 5.95 -26.75 19.80
C GLU A 462 5.41 -26.45 18.39
N SER A 463 4.12 -26.64 18.16
CA SER A 463 3.46 -26.34 16.88
C SER A 463 3.43 -24.84 16.61
N LEU A 464 3.20 -24.03 17.64
CA LEU A 464 3.26 -22.57 17.56
C LEU A 464 4.69 -22.07 17.39
N LEU A 465 5.67 -22.66 18.07
CA LEU A 465 7.09 -22.34 17.91
C LEU A 465 7.61 -22.71 16.51
N GLU A 466 7.20 -23.86 15.95
CA GLU A 466 7.56 -24.24 14.58
C GLU A 466 7.01 -23.23 13.56
N ALA A 467 5.73 -22.86 13.69
CA ALA A 467 5.08 -21.87 12.83
C ALA A 467 5.71 -20.47 12.97
N LEU A 468 5.98 -20.02 14.20
CA LEU A 468 6.62 -18.74 14.48
C LEU A 468 8.04 -18.69 13.89
N THR A 469 8.83 -19.76 14.05
CA THR A 469 10.19 -19.86 13.48
C THR A 469 10.16 -19.83 11.95
N ARG A 470 9.17 -20.48 11.33
CA ARG A 470 9.00 -20.42 9.87
C ARG A 470 8.58 -19.03 9.39
N ILE A 471 7.68 -18.36 10.11
CA ILE A 471 7.24 -16.99 9.79
C ILE A 471 8.38 -15.99 10.00
N HIS A 472 9.24 -16.17 11.00
CA HIS A 472 10.49 -15.41 11.11
C HIS A 472 11.36 -15.59 9.86
N SER A 473 11.69 -16.83 9.50
CA SER A 473 12.54 -17.12 8.33
C SER A 473 11.96 -16.54 7.03
N TYR A 474 10.64 -16.57 6.87
CA TYR A 474 9.95 -15.95 5.74
C TYR A 474 10.03 -14.42 5.79
N GLY A 475 9.67 -13.80 6.92
CA GLY A 475 9.68 -12.35 7.10
C GLY A 475 11.06 -11.74 6.93
N SER A 476 12.11 -12.35 7.48
CA SER A 476 13.50 -11.95 7.26
C SER A 476 13.88 -12.03 5.78
N SER A 477 13.44 -13.07 5.05
CA SER A 477 13.68 -13.15 3.61
C SER A 477 13.00 -12.03 2.83
N ILE A 478 11.78 -11.62 3.21
CA ILE A 478 11.09 -10.50 2.55
C ILE A 478 11.75 -9.16 2.89
N LEU A 479 12.17 -8.96 4.14
CA LEU A 479 12.97 -7.82 4.59
C LEU A 479 14.23 -7.63 3.72
N GLU A 480 15.04 -8.67 3.58
CA GLU A 480 16.26 -8.61 2.75
C GLU A 480 15.94 -8.35 1.27
N ILE A 481 14.86 -8.93 0.72
CA ILE A 481 14.45 -8.67 -0.67
C ILE A 481 14.05 -7.19 -0.86
N HIS A 482 13.31 -6.61 0.09
CA HIS A 482 12.94 -5.19 0.06
C HIS A 482 14.19 -4.30 0.18
N ARG A 483 15.09 -4.64 1.11
CA ARG A 483 16.35 -3.93 1.33
C ARG A 483 17.24 -3.93 0.08
N ASP A 484 17.49 -5.09 -0.52
CA ASP A 484 18.22 -5.23 -1.79
C ASP A 484 17.58 -4.40 -2.91
N MET A 485 16.25 -4.40 -2.99
CA MET A 485 15.49 -3.67 -4.01
C MET A 485 15.69 -2.16 -3.90
N TYR A 486 15.70 -1.60 -2.68
CA TYR A 486 15.98 -0.19 -2.46
C TYR A 486 17.46 0.15 -2.66
N LEU A 487 18.40 -0.72 -2.26
CA LEU A 487 19.82 -0.55 -2.54
C LEU A 487 20.11 -0.51 -4.06
N ALA A 488 19.45 -1.36 -4.85
CA ALA A 488 19.55 -1.35 -6.31
C ALA A 488 18.98 -0.05 -6.93
N ALA A 489 17.92 0.51 -6.35
CA ALA A 489 17.36 1.80 -6.79
C ALA A 489 18.24 3.00 -6.39
N VAL A 490 18.85 2.97 -5.20
CA VAL A 490 19.85 3.96 -4.75
C VAL A 490 21.04 3.98 -5.71
N GLU A 491 21.57 2.82 -6.07
CA GLU A 491 22.74 2.72 -6.96
C GLU A 491 22.44 3.22 -8.38
N GLU A 492 21.27 2.91 -8.94
CA GLU A 492 20.82 3.52 -10.21
C GLU A 492 20.77 5.05 -10.12
N GLY A 493 20.36 5.61 -8.98
CA GLY A 493 20.40 7.06 -8.73
C GLY A 493 21.81 7.65 -8.76
N ARG A 494 22.80 6.93 -8.22
CA ARG A 494 24.22 7.32 -8.29
C ARG A 494 24.75 7.24 -9.72
N LEU A 495 24.43 6.18 -10.46
CA LEU A 495 24.81 6.01 -11.87
C LEU A 495 24.26 7.13 -12.74
N ARG A 496 22.97 7.49 -12.61
CA ARG A 496 22.36 8.62 -13.34
C ARG A 496 23.04 9.96 -13.02
N LYS A 497 23.34 10.23 -11.74
CA LYS A 497 24.09 11.44 -11.33
C LYS A 497 25.49 11.49 -11.99
N ALA A 498 26.20 10.36 -12.04
CA ALA A 498 27.51 10.26 -12.68
C ALA A 498 27.44 10.46 -14.21
N GLU A 499 26.50 9.81 -14.90
CA GLU A 499 26.26 9.97 -16.34
C GLU A 499 25.90 11.43 -16.70
N ALA A 500 25.05 12.07 -15.91
CA ALA A 500 24.69 13.48 -16.08
C ALA A 500 25.89 14.42 -15.88
N ALA A 501 26.75 14.16 -14.90
CA ALA A 501 27.98 14.92 -14.68
C ALA A 501 28.95 14.80 -15.87
N MET A 502 29.18 13.58 -16.37
CA MET A 502 30.06 13.33 -17.53
C MET A 502 29.54 13.97 -18.83
N THR A 503 28.22 14.01 -19.03
CA THR A 503 27.61 14.56 -20.25
C THR A 503 27.29 16.06 -20.17
N SER A 504 27.44 16.69 -19.01
CA SER A 504 27.14 18.11 -18.78
C SER A 504 27.85 19.07 -19.75
N HIS A 505 29.09 18.75 -20.14
CA HIS A 505 29.90 19.54 -21.08
C HIS A 505 29.55 19.32 -22.57
N ILE A 506 28.69 18.35 -22.89
CA ILE A 506 28.36 17.94 -24.27
C ILE A 506 27.01 18.50 -24.73
N LYS A 507 26.16 18.99 -23.81
CA LYS A 507 24.85 19.59 -24.13
C LYS A 507 25.01 20.98 -24.75
N ASP A 508 25.25 21.02 -26.05
CA ASP A 508 25.14 22.23 -26.86
C ASP A 508 23.74 22.85 -26.75
N SER A 509 23.67 24.14 -26.47
CA SER A 509 22.44 24.86 -26.07
C SER A 509 21.43 25.11 -27.21
N SER A 510 21.58 24.41 -28.34
CA SER A 510 20.80 24.60 -29.57
C SER A 510 19.94 23.40 -29.98
N SER A 511 20.07 22.24 -29.30
CA SER A 511 19.30 21.03 -29.61
C SER A 511 18.20 20.78 -28.57
N SER A 512 16.96 21.13 -28.89
CA SER A 512 15.75 20.71 -28.16
C SER A 512 15.33 19.26 -28.43
N THR A 513 16.23 18.47 -29.03
CA THR A 513 15.94 17.08 -29.41
C THR A 513 15.92 16.21 -28.16
N LYS A 514 14.75 15.62 -27.84
CA LYS A 514 14.56 14.69 -26.72
C LYS A 514 15.64 13.59 -26.78
N VAL A 515 16.50 13.53 -25.76
CA VAL A 515 17.63 12.59 -25.73
C VAL A 515 17.06 11.19 -25.62
N LYS A 516 17.31 10.34 -26.63
CA LYS A 516 16.92 8.94 -26.58
C LYS A 516 17.77 8.20 -25.54
N LEU A 517 17.14 7.38 -24.72
CA LEU A 517 17.82 6.51 -23.76
C LEU A 517 18.79 5.56 -24.50
N THR A 518 19.97 5.33 -23.93
CA THR A 518 20.89 4.32 -24.47
C THR A 518 20.38 2.91 -24.19
N PRO A 519 20.83 1.87 -24.91
CA PRO A 519 20.46 0.48 -24.62
C PRO A 519 20.75 0.07 -23.16
N GLU A 520 21.83 0.56 -22.58
CA GLU A 520 22.22 0.32 -21.19
C GLU A 520 21.25 0.99 -20.22
N GLN A 521 20.86 2.24 -20.48
CA GLN A 521 19.86 2.95 -19.67
C GLN A 521 18.49 2.26 -19.73
N ILE A 522 18.07 1.77 -20.91
CA ILE A 522 16.84 0.99 -21.08
C ILE A 522 16.86 -0.27 -20.20
N GLN A 523 17.98 -0.98 -20.13
CA GLN A 523 18.11 -2.19 -19.29
C GLN A 523 18.03 -1.90 -17.78
N ARG A 524 18.30 -0.67 -17.33
CA ARG A 524 18.25 -0.26 -15.92
C ARG A 524 16.94 0.41 -15.50
N LEU A 525 16.00 0.61 -16.43
CA LEU A 525 14.63 1.06 -16.13
C LEU A 525 13.97 0.17 -15.08
N SER A 526 13.14 0.75 -14.21
CA SER A 526 12.55 0.08 -13.07
C SER A 526 11.68 -1.13 -13.43
N LEU A 527 11.02 -1.11 -14.60
CA LEU A 527 10.29 -2.27 -15.16
C LEU A 527 11.17 -3.54 -15.26
N PHE A 528 12.47 -3.39 -15.53
CA PHE A 528 13.43 -4.50 -15.56
C PHE A 528 14.17 -4.67 -14.23
N ARG A 529 14.59 -3.58 -13.60
CA ARG A 529 15.35 -3.57 -12.34
C ARG A 529 14.54 -4.15 -11.16
N VAL A 530 13.25 -3.82 -11.07
CA VAL A 530 12.40 -4.13 -9.90
C VAL A 530 11.73 -5.51 -10.02
N ARG A 531 11.38 -5.95 -11.23
CA ARG A 531 10.67 -7.22 -11.49
C ARG A 531 11.32 -8.47 -10.85
N PRO A 532 12.65 -8.66 -10.84
CA PRO A 532 13.28 -9.81 -10.19
C PRO A 532 13.03 -9.87 -8.68
N PHE A 533 12.86 -8.74 -7.99
CA PHE A 533 12.59 -8.71 -6.56
C PHE A 533 11.16 -9.19 -6.26
N PHE A 534 10.16 -8.75 -7.02
CA PHE A 534 8.80 -9.30 -6.92
C PHE A 534 8.75 -10.80 -7.21
N GLN A 535 9.56 -11.31 -8.16
CA GLN A 535 9.66 -12.76 -8.39
C GLN A 535 10.24 -13.54 -7.19
N LYS A 536 11.19 -12.95 -6.45
CA LYS A 536 11.68 -13.53 -5.18
C LYS A 536 10.59 -13.50 -4.09
N ILE A 537 9.81 -12.43 -4.00
CA ILE A 537 8.67 -12.30 -3.06
C ILE A 537 7.62 -13.38 -3.33
N ASP A 538 7.18 -13.53 -4.59
CA ASP A 538 6.21 -14.55 -5.01
C ASP A 538 6.70 -15.96 -4.68
N ALA A 539 8.01 -16.23 -4.90
CA ALA A 539 8.62 -17.50 -4.56
C ALA A 539 8.60 -17.76 -3.04
N GLY A 540 8.95 -16.77 -2.21
CA GLY A 540 8.90 -16.88 -0.75
C GLY A 540 7.48 -17.10 -0.22
N GLN A 541 6.49 -16.38 -0.74
CA GLN A 541 5.07 -16.57 -0.40
C GLN A 541 4.62 -18.00 -0.71
N LYS A 542 4.98 -18.51 -1.89
CA LYS A 542 4.69 -19.88 -2.30
C LYS A 542 5.41 -20.89 -1.39
N GLU A 543 6.66 -20.66 -1.03
CA GLU A 543 7.43 -21.55 -0.15
C GLU A 543 6.85 -21.64 1.28
N LEU A 544 6.32 -20.54 1.81
CA LEU A 544 5.59 -20.54 3.08
C LEU A 544 4.26 -21.32 2.95
N ALA A 545 3.50 -21.09 1.87
CA ALA A 545 2.23 -21.78 1.63
C ALA A 545 2.42 -23.30 1.43
N ASP A 546 3.38 -23.72 0.60
CA ASP A 546 3.74 -25.11 0.37
C ASP A 546 4.20 -25.79 1.68
N TRP A 547 4.97 -25.10 2.51
CA TRP A 547 5.37 -25.59 3.85
C TRP A 547 4.17 -25.78 4.79
N CYS A 548 3.21 -24.85 4.79
CA CYS A 548 2.00 -24.98 5.62
C CYS A 548 1.17 -26.22 5.22
N LEU A 549 1.19 -26.60 3.95
CA LEU A 549 0.44 -27.75 3.43
C LEU A 549 1.20 -29.08 3.59
N SER A 550 2.53 -29.09 3.46
CA SER A 550 3.36 -30.30 3.49
C SER A 550 3.28 -31.10 4.81
N GLY A 551 2.87 -30.46 5.91
CA GLY A 551 2.66 -31.13 7.18
C GLY A 551 1.40 -31.98 7.29
N SER A 552 0.38 -31.70 6.47
CA SER A 552 -0.93 -32.35 6.55
C SER A 552 -0.95 -33.82 6.11
N THR A 553 0.04 -34.23 5.31
CA THR A 553 0.12 -35.59 4.73
C THR A 553 0.41 -36.70 5.74
N SER A 554 0.78 -36.37 6.99
CA SER A 554 1.03 -37.36 8.05
C SER A 554 -0.22 -37.85 8.77
N ALA A 555 -1.39 -37.25 8.53
CA ALA A 555 -2.61 -37.48 9.32
C ALA A 555 -3.81 -38.06 8.54
N SER A 556 -3.68 -38.34 7.24
CA SER A 556 -4.81 -38.75 6.38
C SER A 556 -4.48 -39.89 5.41
N SER A 557 -4.04 -41.04 5.95
CA SER A 557 -4.00 -42.31 5.22
C SER A 557 -5.40 -42.96 5.10
N ILE A 558 -6.37 -42.24 4.54
CA ILE A 558 -7.63 -42.83 4.05
C ILE A 558 -7.66 -42.65 2.54
N SER A 559 -7.29 -43.72 1.83
CA SER A 559 -7.35 -43.79 0.38
C SER A 559 -8.80 -43.94 -0.08
N ASP A 560 -9.44 -42.83 -0.43
CA ASP A 560 -10.64 -42.86 -1.26
C ASP A 560 -10.22 -43.06 -2.74
N PRO A 561 -10.55 -44.18 -3.38
CA PRO A 561 -10.09 -44.48 -4.75
C PRO A 561 -10.87 -43.72 -5.83
N SER A 562 -11.83 -42.86 -5.48
CA SER A 562 -12.70 -42.15 -6.44
C SER A 562 -12.11 -40.87 -7.04
N CYS A 563 -11.06 -40.27 -6.44
CA CYS A 563 -10.44 -39.05 -6.96
C CYS A 563 -9.07 -39.31 -7.62
N ARG A 564 -9.11 -39.80 -8.87
CA ARG A 564 -7.96 -39.80 -9.80
C ARG A 564 -8.22 -38.82 -10.95
N ASP A 565 -8.48 -37.57 -10.62
CA ASP A 565 -8.28 -36.50 -11.61
C ASP A 565 -6.79 -36.38 -11.93
N SER A 566 -6.50 -36.14 -13.21
CA SER A 566 -5.15 -36.28 -13.77
C SER A 566 -4.16 -35.31 -13.12
N ILE A 567 -3.22 -35.84 -12.35
CA ILE A 567 -2.02 -35.10 -11.91
C ILE A 567 -1.28 -34.66 -13.17
N LEU A 568 -1.32 -33.36 -13.45
CA LEU A 568 -0.53 -32.77 -14.52
C LEU A 568 0.95 -32.83 -14.12
N ASP A 569 1.80 -33.24 -15.07
CA ASP A 569 3.26 -33.19 -14.98
C ASP A 569 3.72 -31.83 -14.40
N PRO A 570 4.61 -31.77 -13.38
CA PRO A 570 5.16 -30.51 -12.87
C PRO A 570 5.67 -29.55 -13.97
N ASN A 571 6.15 -30.09 -15.09
CA ASN A 571 6.61 -29.34 -16.26
C ASN A 571 5.57 -29.19 -17.38
N TRP A 572 4.27 -29.39 -17.11
CA TRP A 572 3.19 -29.35 -18.12
C TRP A 572 3.19 -28.08 -18.97
N ARG A 573 3.66 -26.94 -18.45
CA ARG A 573 3.78 -25.68 -19.21
C ARG A 573 4.70 -25.83 -20.44
N PHE A 574 5.71 -26.70 -20.36
CA PHE A 574 6.67 -27.01 -21.42
C PHE A 574 6.45 -28.37 -22.09
N SER A 575 5.75 -29.32 -21.45
CA SER A 575 5.48 -30.67 -22.01
C SER A 575 4.07 -30.85 -22.60
N ALA A 576 3.06 -30.05 -22.21
CA ALA A 576 1.70 -30.22 -22.72
C ALA A 576 1.58 -29.84 -24.21
N PRO A 577 0.74 -30.52 -25.01
CA PRO A 577 0.55 -30.18 -26.42
C PRO A 577 -0.15 -28.82 -26.59
N LEU A 578 0.40 -27.98 -27.45
CA LEU A 578 -0.13 -26.65 -27.79
C LEU A 578 -1.12 -26.75 -28.96
N GLN A 579 -2.13 -25.89 -29.00
CA GLN A 579 -3.10 -25.77 -30.08
C GLN A 579 -3.23 -24.32 -30.57
N VAL A 580 -3.69 -24.13 -31.81
CA VAL A 580 -3.96 -22.79 -32.36
C VAL A 580 -4.98 -22.08 -31.47
N GLY A 581 -4.62 -20.89 -31.00
CA GLY A 581 -5.41 -20.07 -30.10
C GLY A 581 -5.09 -20.24 -28.61
N ASP A 582 -4.21 -21.16 -28.21
CA ASP A 582 -3.69 -21.24 -26.83
C ASP A 582 -2.89 -19.97 -26.48
N GLU A 583 -3.08 -19.47 -25.25
CA GLU A 583 -2.32 -18.36 -24.67
C GLU A 583 -1.03 -18.87 -24.03
N CYS A 584 0.11 -18.30 -24.42
CA CYS A 584 1.44 -18.75 -24.01
C CYS A 584 2.38 -17.58 -23.75
N GLU A 585 3.56 -17.87 -23.22
CA GLU A 585 4.74 -17.03 -23.41
C GLU A 585 5.66 -17.73 -24.41
N ALA A 586 6.25 -16.98 -25.35
CA ALA A 586 7.18 -17.52 -26.35
C ALA A 586 8.53 -16.81 -26.27
N GLU A 587 9.60 -17.54 -26.54
CA GLU A 587 10.96 -17.01 -26.44
C GLU A 587 11.34 -16.16 -27.66
N LEU A 588 11.75 -14.91 -27.41
CA LEU A 588 12.29 -13.98 -28.39
C LEU A 588 13.58 -13.39 -27.83
N GLY A 589 14.71 -13.55 -28.53
CA GLY A 589 16.00 -13.00 -28.10
C GLY A 589 16.51 -13.48 -26.73
N GLY A 590 16.13 -14.69 -26.28
CA GLY A 590 16.54 -15.24 -24.99
C GLY A 590 15.62 -14.88 -23.80
N ALA A 591 14.52 -14.16 -24.02
CA ALA A 591 13.51 -13.87 -23.00
C ALA A 591 12.10 -14.29 -23.44
N PHE A 592 11.22 -14.60 -22.49
CA PHE A 592 9.85 -15.06 -22.75
C PHE A 592 8.85 -13.89 -22.70
N PHE A 593 8.04 -13.75 -23.76
CA PHE A 593 7.03 -12.69 -23.91
C PHE A 593 5.64 -13.26 -24.17
N ALA A 594 4.60 -12.57 -23.69
CA ALA A 594 3.21 -12.98 -23.88
C ALA A 594 2.84 -13.07 -25.38
N ALA A 595 2.29 -14.21 -25.77
CA ALA A 595 1.98 -14.54 -27.15
C ALA A 595 0.76 -15.47 -27.25
N LYS A 596 0.33 -15.70 -28.49
CA LYS A 596 -0.76 -16.63 -28.83
C LYS A 596 -0.33 -17.52 -29.98
N VAL A 597 -0.56 -18.83 -29.86
CA VAL A 597 -0.22 -19.79 -30.92
C VAL A 597 -1.10 -19.50 -32.13
N SER A 598 -0.49 -19.08 -33.24
CA SER A 598 -1.18 -18.69 -34.48
C SER A 598 -1.28 -19.84 -35.48
N GLN A 599 -0.30 -20.76 -35.47
CA GLN A 599 -0.29 -21.97 -36.29
C GLN A 599 0.52 -23.10 -35.62
N VAL A 600 0.15 -24.35 -35.88
CA VAL A 600 0.93 -25.54 -35.53
C VAL A 600 1.31 -26.25 -36.83
N VAL A 601 2.60 -26.49 -37.06
CA VAL A 601 3.14 -27.08 -38.29
C VAL A 601 4.09 -28.22 -37.90
N GLY A 602 3.53 -29.43 -37.81
CA GLY A 602 4.27 -30.60 -37.33
C GLY A 602 4.62 -30.48 -35.84
N ASP A 603 5.92 -30.47 -35.54
CA ASP A 603 6.52 -30.26 -34.22
C ASP A 603 6.87 -28.80 -33.93
N LYS A 604 6.66 -27.89 -34.89
CA LYS A 604 6.97 -26.46 -34.79
C LYS A 604 5.72 -25.59 -34.68
N TYR A 605 5.89 -24.42 -34.07
CA TYR A 605 4.81 -23.52 -33.71
C TYR A 605 5.09 -22.12 -34.23
N ASN A 606 4.06 -21.49 -34.80
CA ASN A 606 4.08 -20.06 -35.10
C ASN A 606 3.27 -19.36 -34.02
N VAL A 607 3.76 -18.21 -33.57
CA VAL A 607 3.15 -17.41 -32.50
C VAL A 607 2.99 -15.97 -32.94
N GLN A 608 1.97 -15.30 -32.41
CA GLN A 608 1.81 -13.86 -32.51
C GLN A 608 1.93 -13.24 -31.12
N PHE A 609 2.84 -12.28 -30.97
CA PHE A 609 3.08 -11.55 -29.72
C PHE A 609 2.01 -10.47 -29.51
N PHE A 610 1.95 -9.92 -28.28
CA PHE A 610 0.91 -8.97 -27.87
C PHE A 610 0.98 -7.61 -28.60
N ASP A 611 2.16 -7.23 -29.09
CA ASP A 611 2.45 -6.05 -29.92
C ASP A 611 2.07 -6.23 -31.40
N GLY A 612 1.78 -7.47 -31.81
CA GLY A 612 1.41 -7.84 -33.18
C GLY A 612 2.50 -8.57 -33.96
N ASP A 613 3.73 -8.60 -33.46
CA ASP A 613 4.87 -9.28 -34.10
C ASP A 613 4.67 -10.80 -34.17
N ARG A 614 5.44 -11.46 -35.03
CA ARG A 614 5.32 -12.90 -35.30
C ARG A 614 6.67 -13.59 -35.27
N ALA A 615 6.71 -14.75 -34.63
CA ALA A 615 7.80 -15.70 -34.76
C ALA A 615 7.26 -17.01 -35.32
N ASP A 616 7.86 -17.47 -36.42
CA ASP A 616 7.49 -18.72 -37.10
C ASP A 616 8.54 -19.81 -36.80
N GLY A 617 8.09 -21.07 -36.72
CA GLY A 617 8.99 -22.22 -36.63
C GLY A 617 9.64 -22.46 -35.26
N LEU A 618 9.08 -21.92 -34.16
CA LEU A 618 9.56 -22.15 -32.80
C LEU A 618 9.41 -23.61 -32.37
N GLU A 619 10.37 -24.09 -31.57
CA GLU A 619 10.36 -25.43 -30.99
C GLU A 619 9.57 -25.46 -29.66
N ARG A 620 9.12 -26.64 -29.24
CA ARG A 620 8.15 -26.78 -28.13
C ARG A 620 8.68 -26.21 -26.81
N ASP A 621 9.94 -26.42 -26.50
CA ASP A 621 10.63 -25.95 -25.29
C ASP A 621 10.74 -24.41 -25.21
N ARG A 622 10.76 -23.73 -26.37
CA ARG A 622 10.78 -22.26 -26.51
C ARG A 622 9.41 -21.61 -26.31
N ILE A 623 8.40 -22.37 -25.87
CA ILE A 623 7.04 -21.88 -25.61
C ILE A 623 6.53 -22.42 -24.25
N LYS A 624 5.91 -21.56 -23.46
CA LYS A 624 5.41 -21.86 -22.11
C LYS A 624 3.90 -21.61 -22.08
N LEU A 625 3.10 -22.67 -21.95
CA LEU A 625 1.65 -22.57 -21.91
C LEU A 625 1.18 -21.91 -20.60
N LEU A 626 0.30 -20.90 -20.68
CA LEU A 626 -0.13 -20.13 -19.50
C LEU A 626 -1.29 -20.78 -18.73
N LYS A 627 -2.17 -21.52 -19.42
CA LYS A 627 -3.36 -22.16 -18.84
C LYS A 627 -3.29 -23.68 -19.02
N PRO A 628 -3.61 -24.50 -18.00
CA PRO A 628 -3.56 -25.94 -18.13
C PRO A 628 -4.56 -26.44 -19.20
N PRO A 629 -4.21 -27.50 -19.96
CA PRO A 629 -5.12 -28.07 -20.94
C PRO A 629 -6.39 -28.59 -20.25
N SER A 630 -7.56 -28.09 -20.68
CA SER A 630 -8.86 -28.50 -20.11
C SER A 630 -9.08 -30.02 -20.25
N PRO A 631 -9.61 -30.70 -19.22
CA PRO A 631 -9.86 -32.15 -19.26
C PRO A 631 -10.92 -32.58 -20.30
N GLU A 632 -11.67 -31.65 -20.89
CA GLU A 632 -12.60 -31.92 -22.00
C GLU A 632 -11.91 -32.07 -23.38
N ARG A 633 -10.57 -32.00 -23.47
CA ARG A 633 -9.82 -32.15 -24.74
C ARG A 633 -9.80 -33.64 -25.20
N PRO A 634 -10.44 -34.02 -26.32
CA PRO A 634 -10.34 -35.40 -26.83
C PRO A 634 -8.96 -35.64 -27.46
N ALA A 635 -8.34 -36.77 -27.12
CA ALA A 635 -7.08 -37.19 -27.72
C ALA A 635 -7.26 -37.56 -29.21
N VAL A 636 -6.49 -36.90 -30.09
CA VAL A 636 -6.24 -37.26 -31.50
C VAL A 636 -7.49 -37.68 -32.28
N MET A 637 -8.29 -36.70 -32.69
CA MET A 637 -9.38 -36.95 -33.63
C MET A 637 -8.81 -37.23 -35.03
N LYS A 638 -8.81 -38.50 -35.46
CA LYS A 638 -8.50 -38.88 -36.84
C LYS A 638 -9.46 -38.17 -37.80
N SER A 639 -8.88 -37.42 -38.74
CA SER A 639 -9.44 -36.90 -40.00
C SER A 639 -10.97 -36.99 -40.15
N LEU A 640 -11.67 -35.90 -39.84
CA LEU A 640 -12.88 -35.53 -40.58
C LEU A 640 -12.47 -34.62 -41.74
N PRO A 641 -13.17 -34.64 -42.89
CA PRO A 641 -12.82 -33.80 -44.02
C PRO A 641 -13.02 -32.32 -43.67
N GLU A 642 -12.00 -31.50 -43.94
CA GLU A 642 -12.12 -30.05 -43.89
C GLU A 642 -13.21 -29.60 -44.88
N PHE A 643 -14.16 -28.81 -44.38
CA PHE A 643 -14.96 -27.94 -45.22
C PHE A 643 -14.29 -26.58 -45.21
N ASP A 644 -13.84 -26.11 -46.39
CA ASP A 644 -13.40 -24.73 -46.53
C ASP A 644 -14.58 -23.79 -46.19
N ILE A 645 -14.32 -22.89 -45.25
CA ILE A 645 -15.30 -21.93 -44.72
C ILE A 645 -15.01 -20.50 -45.22
N ALA A 646 -13.96 -20.31 -46.03
CA ALA A 646 -13.60 -19.02 -46.59
C ALA A 646 -14.75 -18.45 -47.43
N GLY A 647 -15.20 -17.23 -47.11
CA GLY A 647 -16.26 -16.52 -47.83
C GLY A 647 -17.70 -16.81 -47.40
N LEU A 648 -17.96 -17.76 -46.50
CA LEU A 648 -19.33 -18.02 -46.01
C LEU A 648 -19.75 -17.05 -44.90
N THR A 649 -21.01 -16.59 -44.94
CA THR A 649 -21.53 -15.69 -43.89
C THR A 649 -21.79 -16.43 -42.58
N LYS A 650 -21.72 -15.73 -41.44
CA LYS A 650 -21.99 -16.30 -40.09
C LYS A 650 -23.33 -17.03 -40.00
N LYS A 651 -24.33 -16.66 -40.83
CA LYS A 651 -25.66 -17.28 -40.86
C LYS A 651 -25.68 -18.63 -41.60
N GLU A 652 -24.80 -18.81 -42.58
CA GLU A 652 -24.66 -20.04 -43.37
C GLU A 652 -23.81 -21.08 -42.62
N ILE A 653 -22.72 -20.65 -41.98
CA ILE A 653 -21.90 -21.48 -41.10
C ILE A 653 -22.76 -22.11 -40.00
N LYS A 654 -23.59 -21.30 -39.33
CA LYS A 654 -24.54 -21.76 -38.29
C LYS A 654 -25.63 -22.71 -38.83
N ARG A 655 -25.91 -22.65 -40.15
CA ARG A 655 -26.87 -23.53 -40.83
C ARG A 655 -26.23 -24.87 -41.21
N LEU A 656 -24.96 -24.87 -41.59
CA LEU A 656 -24.15 -26.07 -41.82
C LEU A 656 -23.92 -26.85 -40.52
N GLN A 657 -23.48 -26.18 -39.45
CA GLN A 657 -23.27 -26.80 -38.13
C GLN A 657 -24.53 -27.54 -37.63
N LYS A 658 -25.70 -26.88 -37.66
CA LYS A 658 -26.98 -27.53 -37.31
C LYS A 658 -27.37 -28.70 -38.20
N LYS A 659 -26.90 -28.74 -39.46
CA LYS A 659 -27.15 -29.85 -40.39
C LYS A 659 -26.26 -31.04 -40.07
N THR A 660 -25.01 -30.80 -39.66
CA THR A 660 -24.06 -31.82 -39.21
C THR A 660 -24.47 -32.41 -37.85
N GLU A 661 -24.84 -31.60 -36.86
CA GLU A 661 -25.39 -32.08 -35.58
C GLU A 661 -26.62 -32.98 -35.78
N LYS A 662 -27.53 -32.59 -36.68
CA LYS A 662 -28.75 -33.38 -36.97
C LYS A 662 -28.46 -34.65 -37.76
N LYS A 663 -27.29 -34.77 -38.39
CA LYS A 663 -26.81 -35.98 -39.06
C LYS A 663 -26.08 -36.92 -38.09
N ASN A 664 -25.42 -36.39 -37.05
CA ASN A 664 -24.74 -37.16 -36.02
C ASN A 664 -25.68 -37.61 -34.87
N ARG A 665 -26.91 -37.09 -34.81
CA ARG A 665 -28.00 -37.53 -33.91
C ARG A 665 -28.94 -38.57 -34.53
N LYS A 666 -28.58 -39.12 -35.69
CA LYS A 666 -29.25 -40.23 -36.38
C LYS A 666 -28.24 -41.33 -36.65
#